data_AF-A0A8H6MJP2-F1
#
_entry.id   AF-A0A8H6MJP2-F1
#
_cell.length_a   1.000
_cell.length_b   1.000
_cell.length_c   1.000
_cell.angle_alpha   90.00
_cell.angle_beta   90.00
_cell.angle_gamma   90.00
#
_symmetry.space_group_name_H-M   'P 1'
#
loop_
_entity.id
_entity.type
_entity.pdbx_description
1 polymer ?
#
loop_
_entity_poly.entity_id
_entity_poly.type
_entity_poly.pdbx_seq_one_letter_code
_entity_poly.pdbx_strand_id
1 'polypeptide(L)'
;MARALFHRRRGYSRLSRTANRLWACRHCDERHTLDTIYSVEATSSASSHLERKHRITPSPATTESSESDVFRPAKRARYASVVEVSEIRELLVGHIVNADRPFSVFTERYLAEIFRRFEPSLASQIPWNRTSQRRQLQAIFASKKVLVKESMTAAISRIHLAFDLWTSGNNFAIMAVSGHFLNRKGIQQQRLLALARHQGDHSGDNLAATLVRVAEDWGITDRIGTLVSDNATNNDTCTTSFFSSINPCFTLQDTVDRRMRCYGHILNLVGRAFLRGEDDDVFEEESQRDSAAPGAQALASDLGGWRAHGPVGKLRNIVKFIRSSPQRSEAFQQLAKEADSEDNWLLHQESKAELRLTLSNDTRWNSTYLMIERALQKKSHLQSFLLQRQVSGDGQIPLEAHLTGDDWLVLVELKAVLEPLYRQTMLCQGWGEKGSQGYLWEVLSGLEYLLDKMEAWRIFFDTPSDEDIEQSQRYLLQQSQRTHRPRRGRAARARSPELNTQALPSHVQQEYSQGQVPTAVRLAALPSSARDHIRISVTTAWQKLNQYYTKLGASPLFAAAIILHPGRGVRWLEARWDSGDQLEWLRDAKEGLESFWIAWYRDTTPGSQPRPSSNEGRPPAKRSYSEYDDWMAMDLQRLQARSSEATEIERYLRLELPIPDVDPIEWWLEHKQQFPSLSRLALDLFSIPAMAADCERAFSLAKLTLTSQRLSMDPETLEMAQCLKNWIRRDAIMVGGIFFSPAAGLSEETML
;
A
#
# COMPACT_ATOMS: atom_id res chain seq x y z
N MET A 1 53.17 15.81 -29.35
CA MET A 1 54.59 16.01 -29.72
C MET A 1 54.83 16.96 -30.89
N ALA A 2 54.11 16.92 -32.03
CA ALA A 2 54.38 17.79 -33.19
C ALA A 2 54.43 19.31 -32.91
N ARG A 3 53.72 19.80 -31.88
CA ARG A 3 53.75 21.23 -31.51
C ARG A 3 55.08 21.70 -30.87
N ALA A 4 55.93 20.82 -30.35
CA ALA A 4 57.18 21.22 -29.69
C ALA A 4 58.30 21.59 -30.69
N LEU A 5 58.24 21.05 -31.91
CA LEU A 5 59.25 21.24 -32.97
C LEU A 5 58.96 22.44 -33.89
N PHE A 6 57.88 23.15 -33.62
CA PHE A 6 57.48 24.36 -34.33
C PHE A 6 57.37 25.51 -33.33
N HIS A 7 57.82 26.69 -33.73
CA HIS A 7 57.73 27.87 -32.89
C HIS A 7 56.98 28.99 -33.61
N ARG A 8 56.42 29.91 -32.81
CA ARG A 8 55.65 31.03 -33.32
C ARG A 8 56.62 32.15 -33.71
N ARG A 9 56.64 32.52 -34.98
CA ARG A 9 57.42 33.67 -35.48
C ARG A 9 56.47 34.84 -35.71
N ARG A 10 56.74 35.98 -35.06
CA ARG A 10 56.04 37.25 -35.34
C ARG A 10 56.92 38.02 -36.33
N GLY A 11 56.46 38.27 -37.55
CA GLY A 11 57.23 39.14 -38.45
C GLY A 11 57.03 39.05 -39.96
N TYR A 12 56.18 38.17 -40.50
CA TYR A 12 55.85 38.19 -41.93
C TYR A 12 54.43 38.71 -42.14
N SER A 13 54.27 40.03 -42.07
CA SER A 13 53.03 40.72 -42.47
C SER A 13 53.26 41.43 -43.80
N ARG A 14 53.15 40.71 -44.92
CA ARG A 14 52.85 41.37 -46.21
C ARG A 14 51.77 40.71 -47.05
N LEU A 15 51.24 39.53 -46.69
CA LEU A 15 50.19 38.86 -47.47
C LEU A 15 49.21 38.09 -46.56
N SER A 16 48.24 38.81 -45.95
CA SER A 16 46.90 38.34 -45.53
C SER A 16 46.38 39.16 -44.34
N ARG A 17 45.12 39.59 -44.42
CA ARG A 17 44.45 40.53 -43.50
C ARG A 17 43.75 39.87 -42.30
N THR A 18 44.10 38.63 -41.95
CA THR A 18 43.60 37.92 -40.76
C THR A 18 44.76 37.53 -39.85
N ALA A 19 44.64 37.84 -38.56
CA ALA A 19 45.63 37.49 -37.54
C ALA A 19 45.60 35.98 -37.21
N ASN A 20 45.83 35.13 -38.21
CA ASN A 20 46.03 33.71 -38.00
C ASN A 20 47.40 33.48 -37.36
N ARG A 21 47.42 32.73 -36.27
CA ARG A 21 48.66 32.32 -35.60
C ARG A 21 49.42 31.42 -36.57
N LEU A 22 50.59 31.84 -37.03
CA LEU A 22 51.44 31.11 -37.97
C LEU A 22 52.65 30.50 -37.26
N TRP A 23 53.03 29.29 -37.68
CA TRP A 23 54.06 28.45 -37.06
C TRP A 23 55.14 28.07 -38.08
N ALA A 24 56.39 28.11 -37.66
CA ALA A 24 57.56 27.82 -38.47
C ALA A 24 58.32 26.62 -37.87
N CYS A 25 58.82 25.72 -38.72
CA CYS A 25 59.61 24.57 -38.27
C CYS A 25 60.93 25.08 -37.67
N ARG A 26 61.24 24.70 -36.43
CA ARG A 26 62.44 25.18 -35.74
C ARG A 26 63.73 24.75 -36.44
N HIS A 27 63.81 23.52 -36.94
CA HIS A 27 64.99 23.00 -37.64
C HIS A 27 65.26 23.67 -38.99
N CYS A 28 64.22 24.04 -39.73
CA CYS A 28 64.39 24.81 -40.97
C CYS A 28 64.81 26.26 -40.68
N ASP A 29 64.40 26.83 -39.54
CA ASP A 29 64.71 28.21 -39.19
C ASP A 29 66.15 28.36 -38.69
N GLU A 30 66.59 27.43 -37.86
CA GLU A 30 67.97 27.35 -37.35
C GLU A 30 69.00 27.15 -38.47
N ARG A 31 68.60 26.52 -39.59
CA ARG A 31 69.46 26.30 -40.77
C ARG A 31 69.31 27.40 -41.84
N HIS A 32 68.52 28.44 -41.58
CA HIS A 32 68.18 29.50 -42.54
C HIS A 32 67.60 29.01 -43.87
N THR A 33 66.95 27.84 -43.89
CA THR A 33 66.37 27.23 -45.11
C THR A 33 64.84 27.21 -45.07
N LEU A 34 64.24 28.29 -44.56
CA LEU A 34 62.82 28.35 -44.24
C LEU A 34 61.97 28.80 -45.44
N ASP A 35 61.48 27.83 -46.21
CA ASP A 35 60.67 28.12 -47.43
C ASP A 35 59.16 28.20 -47.17
N THR A 36 58.66 27.66 -46.05
CA THR A 36 57.21 27.48 -45.85
C THR A 36 56.80 27.71 -44.40
N ILE A 37 55.68 28.40 -44.22
CA ILE A 37 55.09 28.73 -42.91
C ILE A 37 53.70 28.09 -42.84
N TYR A 38 53.36 27.51 -41.68
CA TYR A 38 52.14 26.70 -41.50
C TYR A 38 51.10 27.42 -40.64
N SER A 39 49.81 27.23 -40.97
CA SER A 39 48.72 27.65 -40.10
C SER A 39 48.61 26.73 -38.87
N VAL A 40 48.27 27.29 -37.70
CA VAL A 40 48.08 26.54 -36.44
C VAL A 40 47.02 25.44 -36.55
N GLU A 41 46.08 25.57 -37.49
CA GLU A 41 44.97 24.64 -37.69
C GLU A 41 45.34 23.47 -38.63
N ALA A 42 46.42 23.59 -39.41
CA ALA A 42 46.80 22.62 -40.44
C ALA A 42 47.87 21.62 -39.92
N THR A 43 47.46 20.71 -39.03
CA THR A 43 48.37 19.72 -38.40
C THR A 43 48.92 18.66 -39.35
N SER A 44 48.15 18.26 -40.37
CA SER A 44 48.56 17.27 -41.37
C SER A 44 49.74 17.75 -42.23
N SER A 45 49.66 18.98 -42.72
CA SER A 45 50.72 19.60 -43.55
C SER A 45 52.05 19.76 -42.80
N ALA A 46 51.99 20.07 -41.50
CA ALA A 46 53.16 20.21 -40.64
C ALA A 46 53.82 18.84 -40.33
N SER A 47 53.01 17.80 -40.09
CA SER A 47 53.52 16.43 -39.90
C SER A 47 54.21 15.89 -41.16
N SER A 48 53.59 16.05 -42.34
CA SER A 48 54.21 15.64 -43.61
C SER A 48 55.53 16.36 -43.92
N HIS A 49 55.69 17.61 -43.47
CA HIS A 49 56.96 18.34 -43.61
C HIS A 49 58.07 17.74 -42.74
N LEU A 50 57.78 17.40 -41.48
CA LEU A 50 58.75 16.77 -40.57
C LEU A 50 59.18 15.40 -41.09
N GLU A 51 58.25 14.62 -41.64
CA GLU A 51 58.55 13.32 -42.23
C GLU A 51 59.41 13.45 -43.50
N ARG A 52 59.06 14.36 -44.43
CA ARG A 52 59.79 14.50 -45.71
C ARG A 52 61.13 15.22 -45.59
N LYS A 53 61.20 16.36 -44.90
CA LYS A 53 62.40 17.23 -44.85
C LYS A 53 63.35 16.86 -43.71
N HIS A 54 62.82 16.30 -42.61
CA HIS A 54 63.60 15.97 -41.42
C HIS A 54 63.63 14.48 -41.07
N ARG A 55 62.86 13.63 -41.78
CA ARG A 55 62.72 12.18 -41.50
C ARG A 55 62.29 11.89 -40.04
N ILE A 56 61.48 12.78 -39.46
CA ILE A 56 60.93 12.63 -38.11
C ILE A 56 59.47 12.19 -38.22
N THR A 57 59.19 10.93 -37.90
CA THR A 57 57.84 10.37 -37.80
C THR A 57 57.33 10.49 -36.35
N PRO A 58 56.24 11.21 -36.09
CA PRO A 58 55.66 11.27 -34.75
C PRO A 58 54.99 9.93 -34.40
N SER A 59 55.58 9.16 -33.48
CA SER A 59 55.07 7.86 -33.01
C SER A 59 53.80 8.01 -32.15
N PRO A 60 52.82 7.07 -32.23
CA PRO A 60 51.70 7.02 -31.30
C PRO A 60 52.06 6.21 -30.03
N ALA A 61 51.36 6.52 -28.93
CA ALA A 61 51.46 5.96 -27.56
C ALA A 61 52.66 6.48 -26.74
N THR A 62 52.58 6.68 -25.42
CA THR A 62 51.99 5.82 -24.37
C THR A 62 51.59 6.63 -23.14
N THR A 63 50.62 6.09 -22.40
CA THR A 63 50.10 6.57 -21.12
C THR A 63 51.17 6.50 -20.03
N GLU A 64 51.55 7.64 -19.46
CA GLU A 64 52.18 7.71 -18.14
C GLU A 64 51.37 8.64 -17.24
N SER A 65 51.06 8.11 -16.07
CA SER A 65 50.28 8.69 -14.98
C SER A 65 50.98 9.91 -14.38
N SER A 66 50.26 11.02 -14.26
CA SER A 66 50.60 12.10 -13.34
C SER A 66 49.31 12.72 -12.82
N GLU A 67 49.12 12.59 -11.51
CA GLU A 67 48.07 13.19 -10.71
C GLU A 67 48.14 14.71 -10.78
N SER A 68 47.21 15.34 -11.52
CA SER A 68 46.67 16.68 -11.26
C SER A 68 45.81 17.14 -12.45
N ASP A 69 44.50 16.87 -12.43
CA ASP A 69 43.55 17.64 -13.26
C ASP A 69 42.17 17.65 -12.58
N VAL A 70 42.12 18.27 -11.40
CA VAL A 70 40.88 18.74 -10.78
C VAL A 70 40.51 20.06 -11.49
N PHE A 71 39.31 20.09 -12.09
CA PHE A 71 38.71 21.18 -12.89
C PHE A 71 39.18 21.34 -14.36
N ARG A 72 38.72 20.44 -15.22
CA ARG A 72 38.24 20.83 -16.57
C ARG A 72 36.74 20.57 -16.68
N PRO A 73 35.90 21.58 -16.99
CA PRO A 73 34.53 21.30 -17.34
C PRO A 73 34.55 20.47 -18.62
N ALA A 74 34.05 19.25 -18.54
CA ALA A 74 33.90 18.37 -19.69
C ALA A 74 33.23 19.17 -20.82
N LYS A 75 33.86 19.18 -22.00
CA LYS A 75 33.18 19.62 -23.22
C LYS A 75 31.91 18.77 -23.31
N ARG A 76 30.74 19.37 -23.07
CA ARG A 76 29.45 18.72 -23.30
C ARG A 76 29.53 18.11 -24.70
N ALA A 77 29.59 16.79 -24.76
CA ALA A 77 29.38 16.08 -26.00
C ALA A 77 28.05 16.58 -26.54
N ARG A 78 28.02 17.12 -27.76
CA ARG A 78 26.77 17.23 -28.49
C ARG A 78 26.36 15.81 -28.81
N TYR A 79 25.64 15.18 -27.87
CA TYR A 79 24.82 14.03 -28.17
C TYR A 79 23.78 14.54 -29.16
N ALA A 80 24.02 14.35 -30.45
CA ALA A 80 22.91 14.19 -31.37
C ALA A 80 22.33 12.81 -31.08
N SER A 81 21.65 12.67 -29.94
CA SER A 81 20.77 11.54 -29.72
C SER A 81 19.63 11.75 -30.71
N VAL A 82 19.54 10.89 -31.71
CA VAL A 82 18.28 10.70 -32.43
C VAL A 82 17.33 10.12 -31.39
N VAL A 83 16.74 10.98 -30.56
CA VAL A 83 15.68 10.56 -29.66
C VAL A 83 14.50 10.28 -30.57
N GLU A 84 13.98 9.05 -30.53
CA GLU A 84 12.80 8.76 -31.33
C GLU A 84 11.66 9.68 -30.89
N VAL A 85 10.98 10.25 -31.88
CA VAL A 85 9.84 11.16 -31.68
C VAL A 85 8.74 10.51 -30.83
N SER A 86 8.64 9.18 -30.88
CA SER A 86 7.76 8.33 -30.07
C SER A 86 8.05 8.48 -28.58
N GLU A 87 9.31 8.32 -28.18
CA GLU A 87 9.77 8.35 -26.79
C GLU A 87 9.50 9.72 -26.14
N ILE A 88 9.76 10.80 -26.88
CA ILE A 88 9.50 12.15 -26.36
C ILE A 88 8.01 12.37 -26.17
N ARG A 89 7.16 11.95 -27.12
CA ARG A 89 5.70 12.07 -26.96
C ARG A 89 5.20 11.33 -25.72
N GLU A 90 5.77 10.15 -25.45
CA GLU A 90 5.51 9.43 -24.20
C GLU A 90 5.96 10.23 -22.98
N LEU A 91 7.17 10.80 -22.96
CA LEU A 91 7.66 11.64 -21.87
C LEU A 91 6.78 12.87 -21.61
N LEU A 92 6.25 13.52 -22.65
CA LEU A 92 5.34 14.67 -22.50
C LEU A 92 4.04 14.27 -21.80
N VAL A 93 3.45 13.13 -22.18
CA VAL A 93 2.26 12.60 -21.52
C VAL A 93 2.59 12.12 -20.11
N GLY A 94 3.73 11.46 -19.91
CA GLY A 94 4.23 11.07 -18.60
C GLY A 94 4.38 12.27 -17.67
N HIS A 95 4.86 13.41 -18.17
CA HIS A 95 4.95 14.66 -17.41
C HIS A 95 3.56 15.18 -17.00
N ILE A 96 2.57 15.18 -17.90
CA ILE A 96 1.20 15.58 -17.60
C ILE A 96 0.59 14.67 -16.51
N VAL A 97 0.75 13.36 -16.67
CA VAL A 97 0.09 12.34 -15.85
C VAL A 97 0.74 12.24 -14.46
N ASN A 98 2.07 12.18 -14.38
CA ASN A 98 2.76 11.98 -13.10
C ASN A 98 2.87 13.25 -12.27
N ALA A 99 3.03 14.42 -12.91
CA ALA A 99 3.15 15.70 -12.22
C ALA A 99 1.81 16.47 -12.13
N ASP A 100 0.69 15.82 -12.46
CA ASP A 100 -0.67 16.40 -12.40
C ASP A 100 -0.80 17.75 -13.11
N ARG A 101 -0.07 17.95 -14.21
CA ARG A 101 -0.08 19.21 -14.95
C ARG A 101 -1.32 19.32 -15.83
N PRO A 102 -1.87 20.53 -16.03
CA PRO A 102 -2.93 20.73 -17.00
C PRO A 102 -2.37 20.57 -18.43
N PHE A 103 -3.21 20.10 -19.37
CA PHE A 103 -2.82 19.98 -20.79
C PHE A 103 -2.43 21.33 -21.43
N SER A 104 -2.82 22.45 -20.83
CA SER A 104 -2.42 23.80 -21.23
C SER A 104 -0.93 24.10 -20.99
N VAL A 105 -0.19 23.27 -20.23
CA VAL A 105 1.25 23.47 -20.03
C VAL A 105 2.00 23.54 -21.37
N PHE A 106 1.58 22.75 -22.37
CA PHE A 106 2.15 22.79 -23.71
C PHE A 106 1.56 23.87 -24.62
N THR A 107 0.82 24.83 -24.06
CA THR A 107 0.51 26.10 -24.73
C THR A 107 1.31 27.27 -24.16
N GLU A 108 2.11 27.02 -23.11
CA GLU A 108 2.87 28.06 -22.44
C GLU A 108 4.03 28.56 -23.30
N ARG A 109 4.05 29.87 -23.53
CA ARG A 109 5.02 30.51 -24.45
C ARG A 109 6.47 30.34 -23.99
N TYR A 110 6.74 30.47 -22.70
CA TYR A 110 8.10 30.39 -22.17
C TYR A 110 8.67 28.97 -22.26
N LEU A 111 7.87 27.95 -21.96
CA LEU A 111 8.26 26.55 -22.14
C LEU A 111 8.62 26.27 -23.61
N ALA A 112 7.75 26.70 -24.54
CA ALA A 112 8.02 26.54 -25.97
C ALA A 112 9.31 27.24 -26.41
N GLU A 113 9.58 28.45 -25.92
CA GLU A 113 10.81 29.18 -26.25
C GLU A 113 12.06 28.50 -25.67
N ILE A 114 12.00 27.97 -24.45
CA ILE A 114 13.10 27.18 -23.86
C ILE A 114 13.46 26.02 -24.80
N PHE A 115 12.49 25.20 -25.20
CA PHE A 115 12.75 24.08 -26.12
C PHE A 115 13.30 24.56 -27.48
N ARG A 116 12.78 25.65 -28.03
CA ARG A 116 13.29 26.25 -29.29
C ARG A 116 14.74 26.71 -29.17
N ARG A 117 15.19 27.17 -28.00
CA ARG A 117 16.57 27.64 -27.77
C ARG A 117 17.56 26.49 -27.57
N PHE A 118 17.14 25.42 -26.91
CA PHE A 118 17.99 24.26 -26.65
C PHE A 118 18.08 23.31 -27.84
N GLU A 119 16.95 22.95 -28.44
CA GLU A 119 16.91 22.06 -29.60
C GLU A 119 15.71 22.39 -30.53
N PRO A 120 15.91 23.29 -31.52
CA PRO A 120 14.86 23.71 -32.45
C PRO A 120 14.20 22.55 -33.21
N SER A 121 14.98 21.53 -33.57
CA SER A 121 14.49 20.40 -34.36
C SER A 121 13.48 19.54 -33.59
N LEU A 122 13.68 19.44 -32.27
CA LEU A 122 12.74 18.78 -31.38
C LEU A 122 11.51 19.66 -31.12
N ALA A 123 11.73 20.94 -30.87
CA ALA A 123 10.66 21.88 -30.58
C ALA A 123 9.60 21.94 -31.70
N SER A 124 9.99 21.75 -32.97
CA SER A 124 9.05 21.68 -34.10
C SER A 124 8.21 20.40 -34.14
N GLN A 125 8.64 19.33 -33.48
CA GLN A 125 7.97 18.02 -33.48
C GLN A 125 7.03 17.82 -32.29
N ILE A 126 7.18 18.66 -31.26
CA ILE A 126 6.27 18.71 -30.10
C ILE A 126 4.97 19.40 -30.50
N PRO A 127 3.79 18.77 -30.29
CA PRO A 127 2.54 19.45 -30.53
C PRO A 127 2.22 20.40 -29.36
N TRP A 128 2.46 21.69 -29.60
CA TRP A 128 2.19 22.79 -28.66
C TRP A 128 0.71 23.18 -28.62
N ASN A 129 -0.18 22.21 -28.39
CA ASN A 129 -1.61 22.49 -28.22
C ASN A 129 -2.31 21.42 -27.38
N ARG A 130 -3.35 21.83 -26.64
CA ARG A 130 -4.11 20.98 -25.72
C ARG A 130 -4.75 19.77 -26.42
N THR A 131 -5.35 19.97 -27.60
CA THR A 131 -6.13 18.94 -28.30
C THR A 131 -5.24 17.79 -28.78
N SER A 132 -4.07 18.11 -29.31
CA SER A 132 -3.07 17.13 -29.75
C SER A 132 -2.48 16.38 -28.56
N GLN A 133 -2.21 17.05 -27.43
CA GLN A 133 -1.74 16.39 -26.21
C GLN A 133 -2.78 15.40 -25.66
N ARG A 134 -4.08 15.76 -25.71
CA ARG A 134 -5.16 14.82 -25.37
C ARG A 134 -5.23 13.62 -26.32
N ARG A 135 -5.06 13.83 -27.63
CA ARG A 135 -4.97 12.71 -28.59
C ARG A 135 -3.75 11.81 -28.34
N GLN A 136 -2.62 12.39 -27.95
CA GLN A 136 -1.44 11.62 -27.57
C GLN A 136 -1.69 10.77 -26.32
N LEU A 137 -2.35 11.34 -25.30
CA LEU A 137 -2.79 10.58 -24.13
C LEU A 137 -3.66 9.38 -24.53
N GLN A 138 -4.66 9.57 -25.40
CA GLN A 138 -5.52 8.50 -25.89
C GLN A 138 -4.73 7.40 -26.61
N ALA A 139 -3.83 7.78 -27.51
CA ALA A 139 -3.02 6.83 -28.27
C ALA A 139 -2.07 6.02 -27.36
N ILE A 140 -1.40 6.70 -26.42
CA ILE A 140 -0.49 6.06 -25.45
C ILE A 140 -1.30 5.16 -24.51
N PHE A 141 -2.43 5.62 -23.99
CA PHE A 141 -3.31 4.80 -23.16
C PHE A 141 -3.72 3.51 -23.88
N ALA A 142 -4.19 3.61 -25.13
CA ALA A 142 -4.58 2.44 -25.92
C ALA A 142 -3.41 1.47 -26.13
N SER A 143 -2.23 1.98 -26.48
CA SER A 143 -1.02 1.16 -26.66
C SER A 143 -0.59 0.47 -25.35
N LYS A 144 -0.53 1.20 -24.24
CA LYS A 144 -0.09 0.65 -22.95
C LYS A 144 -1.14 -0.26 -22.31
N LYS A 145 -2.44 -0.04 -22.57
CA LYS A 145 -3.53 -0.94 -22.12
C LYS A 145 -3.34 -2.36 -22.67
N VAL A 146 -2.84 -2.51 -23.91
CA VAL A 146 -2.53 -3.84 -24.49
C VAL A 146 -1.48 -4.58 -23.66
N LEU A 147 -0.40 -3.90 -23.25
CA LEU A 147 0.64 -4.51 -22.41
C LEU A 147 0.12 -4.95 -21.04
N VAL A 148 -0.74 -4.14 -20.42
CA VAL A 148 -1.35 -4.49 -19.13
C VAL A 148 -2.31 -5.67 -19.30
N LYS A 149 -3.10 -5.71 -20.39
CA LYS A 149 -3.95 -6.87 -20.72
C LYS A 149 -3.13 -8.15 -20.87
N GLU A 150 -2.04 -8.12 -21.63
CA GLU A 150 -1.13 -9.27 -21.79
C GLU A 150 -0.58 -9.75 -20.44
N SER A 151 -0.19 -8.82 -19.56
CA SER A 151 0.26 -9.15 -18.21
C SER A 151 -0.84 -9.80 -17.36
N MET A 152 -2.11 -9.41 -17.53
CA MET A 152 -3.25 -9.98 -16.82
C MET A 152 -3.63 -11.36 -17.36
N THR A 153 -3.58 -11.57 -18.68
CA THR A 153 -3.76 -12.89 -19.30
C THR A 153 -2.64 -13.85 -18.90
N ALA A 154 -1.44 -13.34 -18.64
CA ALA A 154 -0.31 -14.09 -18.14
C ALA A 154 -0.36 -14.42 -16.63
N ALA A 155 -1.38 -13.96 -15.90
CA ALA A 155 -1.54 -14.24 -14.47
C ALA A 155 -1.66 -15.74 -14.18
N ILE A 156 -1.11 -16.17 -13.05
CA ILE A 156 -1.20 -17.56 -12.57
C ILE A 156 -2.47 -17.82 -11.76
N SER A 157 -3.04 -16.76 -11.18
CA SER A 157 -4.28 -16.79 -10.44
C SER A 157 -5.44 -16.26 -11.28
N ARG A 158 -6.67 -16.47 -10.79
CA ARG A 158 -7.83 -15.65 -11.16
C ARG A 158 -7.61 -14.18 -10.81
N ILE A 159 -8.45 -13.33 -11.40
CA ILE A 159 -8.42 -11.89 -11.21
C ILE A 159 -9.58 -11.52 -10.27
N HIS A 160 -9.27 -10.88 -9.15
CA HIS A 160 -10.25 -10.42 -8.18
C HIS A 160 -10.48 -8.92 -8.36
N LEU A 161 -11.74 -8.51 -8.42
CA LEU A 161 -12.08 -7.11 -8.65
C LEU A 161 -12.47 -6.45 -7.33
N ALA A 162 -11.75 -5.41 -6.95
CA ALA A 162 -12.20 -4.48 -5.94
C ALA A 162 -12.86 -3.26 -6.60
N PHE A 163 -14.01 -2.83 -6.10
CA PHE A 163 -14.66 -1.63 -6.62
C PHE A 163 -15.25 -0.77 -5.51
N ASP A 164 -15.34 0.53 -5.79
CA ASP A 164 -15.90 1.53 -4.89
C ASP A 164 -16.46 2.71 -5.70
N LEU A 165 -17.31 3.53 -5.07
CA LEU A 165 -17.97 4.68 -5.67
C LEU A 165 -17.49 5.99 -5.04
N TRP A 166 -17.34 7.02 -5.86
CA TRP A 166 -16.96 8.35 -5.42
C TRP A 166 -17.66 9.43 -6.24
N THR A 167 -18.15 10.46 -5.55
CA THR A 167 -18.62 11.70 -6.20
C THR A 167 -17.45 12.65 -6.41
N SER A 168 -17.10 12.85 -7.68
CA SER A 168 -16.01 13.72 -8.10
C SER A 168 -16.25 15.20 -7.84
N GLY A 169 -15.18 16.01 -7.81
CA GLY A 169 -15.27 17.46 -7.55
C GLY A 169 -16.04 18.26 -8.63
N ASN A 170 -16.29 17.66 -9.79
CA ASN A 170 -17.17 18.19 -10.84
C ASN A 170 -18.55 17.50 -10.86
N ASN A 171 -18.95 16.87 -9.74
CA ASN A 171 -20.25 16.25 -9.50
C ASN A 171 -20.61 15.06 -10.40
N PHE A 172 -19.62 14.32 -10.90
CA PHE A 172 -19.88 13.01 -11.51
C PHE A 172 -19.75 11.89 -10.49
N ALA A 173 -20.67 10.92 -10.55
CA ALA A 173 -20.49 9.64 -9.90
C ALA A 173 -19.46 8.81 -10.68
N ILE A 174 -18.42 8.37 -9.99
CA ILE A 174 -17.28 7.66 -10.56
C ILE A 174 -17.13 6.33 -9.82
N MET A 175 -17.06 5.23 -10.57
CA MET A 175 -16.73 3.91 -10.06
C MET A 175 -15.26 3.61 -10.33
N ALA A 176 -14.48 3.38 -9.29
CA ALA A 176 -13.14 2.81 -9.43
C ALA A 176 -13.27 1.28 -9.48
N VAL A 177 -12.54 0.66 -10.40
CA VAL A 177 -12.42 -0.79 -10.50
C VAL A 177 -10.94 -1.17 -10.53
N SER A 178 -10.52 -2.00 -9.58
CA SER A 178 -9.15 -2.44 -9.38
C SER A 178 -9.08 -3.95 -9.52
N GLY A 179 -8.16 -4.45 -10.35
CA GLY A 179 -7.89 -5.88 -10.51
C GLY A 179 -6.69 -6.32 -9.67
N HIS A 180 -6.84 -7.42 -8.94
CA HIS A 180 -5.83 -8.04 -8.08
C HIS A 180 -5.56 -9.48 -8.54
N PHE A 181 -4.29 -9.83 -8.70
CA PHE A 181 -3.87 -11.14 -9.21
C PHE A 181 -2.39 -11.42 -8.93
N LEU A 182 -1.97 -12.68 -9.03
CA LEU A 182 -0.58 -13.09 -8.98
C LEU A 182 0.01 -13.18 -10.40
N ASN A 183 1.19 -12.58 -10.59
CA ASN A 183 1.92 -12.70 -11.85
C ASN A 183 2.62 -14.07 -11.99
N ARG A 184 3.31 -14.30 -13.11
CA ARG A 184 4.07 -15.55 -13.36
C ARG A 184 5.13 -15.88 -12.31
N LYS A 185 5.63 -14.88 -11.58
CA LYS A 185 6.62 -15.05 -10.51
C LYS A 185 5.97 -15.27 -9.13
N GLY A 186 4.65 -15.28 -9.04
CA GLY A 186 3.94 -15.35 -7.76
C GLY A 186 3.91 -14.05 -6.97
N ILE A 187 4.25 -12.92 -7.59
CA ILE A 187 4.22 -11.62 -6.90
C ILE A 187 2.84 -11.01 -7.09
N GLN A 188 2.24 -10.55 -5.99
CA GLN A 188 0.96 -9.86 -5.95
C GLN A 188 0.99 -8.59 -6.82
N GLN A 189 0.02 -8.47 -7.70
CA GLN A 189 -0.17 -7.32 -8.58
C GLN A 189 -1.52 -6.66 -8.34
N GLN A 190 -1.56 -5.34 -8.48
CA GLN A 190 -2.78 -4.55 -8.53
C GLN A 190 -2.72 -3.63 -9.74
N ARG A 191 -3.84 -3.52 -10.47
CA ARG A 191 -3.99 -2.61 -11.61
C ARG A 191 -5.31 -1.88 -11.50
N LEU A 192 -5.29 -0.55 -11.59
CA LEU A 192 -6.50 0.23 -11.80
C LEU A 192 -7.00 -0.04 -13.22
N LEU A 193 -8.19 -0.63 -13.33
CA LEU A 193 -8.78 -1.05 -14.60
C LEU A 193 -9.68 0.03 -15.17
N ALA A 194 -10.44 0.68 -14.31
CA ALA A 194 -11.36 1.73 -14.69
C ALA A 194 -11.53 2.77 -13.58
N LEU A 195 -11.86 3.98 -14.00
CA LEU A 195 -12.36 5.06 -13.17
C LEU A 195 -13.60 5.62 -13.90
N ALA A 196 -14.55 4.73 -14.13
CA ALA A 196 -15.64 4.91 -15.08
C ALA A 196 -16.72 5.81 -14.50
N ARG A 197 -17.32 6.64 -15.36
CA ARG A 197 -18.52 7.38 -14.98
C ARG A 197 -19.69 6.43 -14.82
N HIS A 198 -20.28 6.40 -13.62
CA HIS A 198 -21.55 5.75 -13.35
C HIS A 198 -22.70 6.65 -13.80
N GLN A 199 -23.70 6.07 -14.47
CA GLN A 199 -24.90 6.78 -14.93
C GLN A 199 -26.14 6.11 -14.35
N GLY A 200 -27.11 6.93 -13.93
CA GLY A 200 -28.35 6.46 -13.30
C GLY A 200 -28.22 6.20 -11.81
N ASP A 201 -29.27 5.60 -11.23
CA ASP A 201 -29.35 5.33 -9.80
C ASP A 201 -28.27 4.34 -9.36
N HIS A 202 -27.87 4.42 -8.08
CA HIS A 202 -26.90 3.52 -7.45
C HIS A 202 -27.52 2.15 -7.07
N SER A 203 -28.41 1.63 -7.92
CA SER A 203 -28.97 0.29 -7.78
C SER A 203 -27.90 -0.77 -8.09
N GLY A 204 -28.02 -1.93 -7.44
CA GLY A 204 -27.07 -3.03 -7.65
C GLY A 204 -26.94 -3.45 -9.12
N ASP A 205 -28.05 -3.48 -9.87
CA ASP A 205 -28.05 -3.86 -11.29
C ASP A 205 -27.29 -2.87 -12.18
N ASN A 206 -27.44 -1.56 -11.92
CA ASN A 206 -26.71 -0.54 -12.69
C ASN A 206 -25.20 -0.62 -12.40
N LEU A 207 -24.83 -0.90 -11.15
CA LEU A 207 -23.43 -1.12 -10.78
C LEU A 207 -22.87 -2.36 -11.48
N ALA A 208 -23.63 -3.45 -11.50
CA ALA A 208 -23.27 -4.68 -12.20
C ALA A 208 -23.07 -4.45 -13.70
N ALA A 209 -23.96 -3.71 -14.36
CA ALA A 209 -23.82 -3.38 -15.78
C ALA A 209 -22.53 -2.61 -16.09
N THR A 210 -22.11 -1.71 -15.19
CA THR A 210 -20.83 -1.00 -15.31
C THR A 210 -19.64 -1.95 -15.14
N LEU A 211 -19.69 -2.84 -14.15
CA LEU A 211 -18.63 -3.84 -13.93
C LEU A 211 -18.52 -4.84 -15.09
N VAL A 212 -19.65 -5.30 -15.67
CA VAL A 212 -19.66 -6.20 -16.84
C VAL A 212 -18.97 -5.53 -18.02
N ARG A 213 -19.31 -4.27 -18.32
CA ARG A 213 -18.63 -3.51 -19.38
C ARG A 213 -17.12 -3.41 -19.15
N VAL A 214 -16.69 -3.17 -17.91
CA VAL A 214 -15.26 -3.14 -17.58
C VAL A 214 -14.63 -4.53 -17.78
N ALA A 215 -15.28 -5.60 -17.35
CA ALA A 215 -14.78 -6.96 -17.53
C ALA A 215 -14.62 -7.34 -19.02
N GLU A 216 -15.60 -6.96 -19.85
CA GLU A 216 -15.58 -7.15 -21.31
C GLU A 216 -14.50 -6.30 -21.98
N ASP A 217 -14.40 -5.01 -21.64
CA ASP A 217 -13.38 -4.09 -22.15
C ASP A 217 -11.96 -4.59 -21.87
N TRP A 218 -11.78 -5.31 -20.77
CA TRP A 218 -10.51 -5.91 -20.38
C TRP A 218 -10.30 -7.34 -20.91
N GLY A 219 -11.37 -8.01 -21.37
CA GLY A 219 -11.31 -9.39 -21.86
C GLY A 219 -11.04 -10.41 -20.75
N ILE A 220 -11.56 -10.16 -19.55
CA ILE A 220 -11.27 -10.95 -18.33
C ILE A 220 -12.50 -11.63 -17.73
N THR A 221 -13.63 -11.59 -18.42
CA THR A 221 -14.94 -12.13 -18.00
C THR A 221 -14.84 -13.53 -17.40
N ASP A 222 -14.16 -14.47 -18.09
CA ASP A 222 -14.03 -15.87 -17.65
C ASP A 222 -12.98 -16.10 -16.54
N ARG A 223 -12.21 -15.06 -16.20
CA ARG A 223 -11.10 -15.15 -15.22
C ARG A 223 -11.41 -14.48 -13.89
N ILE A 224 -12.58 -13.88 -13.76
CA ILE A 224 -12.95 -13.20 -12.52
C ILE A 224 -13.22 -14.23 -11.43
N GLY A 225 -12.55 -14.04 -10.28
CA GLY A 225 -12.66 -14.92 -9.12
C GLY A 225 -13.72 -14.43 -8.13
N THR A 226 -13.50 -13.24 -7.58
CA THR A 226 -14.35 -12.65 -6.54
C THR A 226 -14.51 -11.15 -6.73
N LEU A 227 -15.56 -10.60 -6.10
CA LEU A 227 -15.80 -9.17 -6.01
C LEU A 227 -15.59 -8.69 -4.57
N VAL A 228 -14.82 -7.62 -4.39
CA VAL A 228 -14.51 -7.00 -3.09
C VAL A 228 -15.09 -5.59 -3.08
N SER A 229 -16.01 -5.31 -2.17
CA SER A 229 -16.61 -3.98 -2.01
C SER A 229 -17.05 -3.72 -0.57
N ASP A 230 -17.51 -2.51 -0.28
CA ASP A 230 -18.01 -2.11 1.04
C ASP A 230 -19.25 -2.94 1.46
N ASN A 231 -19.78 -2.72 2.66
CA ASN A 231 -20.89 -3.56 3.16
C ASN A 231 -22.29 -3.06 2.80
N ALA A 232 -22.43 -2.13 1.85
CA ALA A 232 -23.74 -1.66 1.43
C ALA A 232 -24.56 -2.80 0.80
N THR A 233 -25.86 -2.85 1.12
CA THR A 233 -26.77 -3.93 0.69
C THR A 233 -26.94 -4.00 -0.82
N ASN A 234 -26.86 -2.87 -1.53
CA ASN A 234 -26.89 -2.81 -2.99
C ASN A 234 -25.73 -3.59 -3.64
N ASN A 235 -24.60 -3.78 -2.94
CA ASN A 235 -23.47 -4.54 -3.46
C ASN A 235 -23.70 -6.06 -3.44
N ASP A 236 -24.59 -6.55 -2.58
CA ASP A 236 -25.00 -7.96 -2.59
C ASP A 236 -25.83 -8.22 -3.86
N THR A 237 -26.79 -7.33 -4.19
CA THR A 237 -27.54 -7.38 -5.46
C THR A 237 -26.63 -7.20 -6.68
N CYS A 238 -25.67 -6.26 -6.62
CA CYS A 238 -24.68 -6.06 -7.67
C CYS A 238 -23.88 -7.33 -7.98
N THR A 239 -23.47 -8.06 -6.94
CA THR A 239 -22.64 -9.26 -7.11
C THR A 239 -23.42 -10.38 -7.78
N THR A 240 -24.67 -10.57 -7.35
CA THR A 240 -25.57 -11.54 -7.98
C THR A 240 -25.82 -11.20 -9.45
N SER A 241 -26.22 -9.96 -9.74
CA SER A 241 -26.50 -9.49 -11.10
C SER A 241 -25.27 -9.58 -12.03
N PHE A 242 -24.08 -9.27 -11.51
CA PHE A 242 -22.82 -9.38 -12.25
C PHE A 242 -22.48 -10.83 -12.63
N PHE A 243 -22.45 -11.76 -11.66
CA PHE A 243 -22.09 -13.15 -11.95
C PHE A 243 -23.13 -13.85 -12.83
N SER A 244 -24.43 -13.58 -12.63
CA SER A 244 -25.48 -14.10 -13.50
C SER A 244 -25.38 -13.58 -14.94
N SER A 245 -24.89 -12.35 -15.14
CA SER A 245 -24.66 -11.79 -16.48
C SER A 245 -23.46 -12.41 -17.18
N ILE A 246 -22.41 -12.74 -16.43
CA ILE A 246 -21.18 -13.34 -16.96
C ILE A 246 -21.38 -14.82 -17.32
N ASN A 247 -22.01 -15.58 -16.43
CA ASN A 247 -22.29 -16.99 -16.67
C ASN A 247 -23.63 -17.38 -16.02
N PRO A 248 -24.65 -17.70 -16.84
CA PRO A 248 -25.98 -18.09 -16.34
C PRO A 248 -25.99 -19.36 -15.47
N CYS A 249 -24.92 -20.15 -15.46
CA CYS A 249 -24.81 -21.35 -14.62
C CYS A 249 -24.45 -21.04 -13.16
N PHE A 250 -24.08 -19.81 -12.81
CA PHE A 250 -23.84 -19.45 -11.41
C PHE A 250 -25.13 -19.50 -10.59
N THR A 251 -25.10 -20.25 -9.50
CA THR A 251 -26.19 -20.27 -8.52
C THR A 251 -26.13 -19.05 -7.60
N LEU A 252 -27.21 -18.76 -6.86
CA LEU A 252 -27.19 -17.70 -5.85
C LEU A 252 -26.12 -17.98 -4.77
N GLN A 253 -25.91 -19.24 -4.39
CA GLN A 253 -24.89 -19.59 -3.42
C GLN A 253 -23.49 -19.27 -3.94
N ASP A 254 -23.25 -19.54 -5.23
CA ASP A 254 -21.95 -19.24 -5.84
C ASP A 254 -21.62 -17.74 -5.85
N THR A 255 -22.63 -16.87 -5.93
CA THR A 255 -22.42 -15.41 -5.89
C THR A 255 -22.13 -14.95 -4.47
N VAL A 256 -22.77 -15.55 -3.47
CA VAL A 256 -22.49 -15.33 -2.04
C VAL A 256 -21.08 -15.79 -1.70
N ASP A 257 -20.66 -16.97 -2.13
CA ASP A 257 -19.32 -17.51 -1.89
C ASP A 257 -18.23 -16.58 -2.45
N ARG A 258 -18.51 -15.89 -3.56
CA ARG A 258 -17.58 -14.97 -4.24
C ARG A 258 -17.67 -13.52 -3.80
N ARG A 259 -18.52 -13.21 -2.83
CA ARG A 259 -18.74 -11.86 -2.33
C ARG A 259 -17.83 -11.56 -1.14
N MET A 260 -16.72 -10.88 -1.39
CA MET A 260 -15.77 -10.48 -0.34
C MET A 260 -16.16 -9.13 0.26
N ARG A 261 -16.35 -9.10 1.58
CA ARG A 261 -16.64 -7.87 2.34
C ARG A 261 -15.34 -7.12 2.64
N CYS A 262 -15.31 -5.83 2.35
CA CYS A 262 -14.14 -4.99 2.62
C CYS A 262 -13.87 -4.91 4.12
N TYR A 263 -12.74 -5.47 4.57
CA TYR A 263 -12.38 -5.52 5.99
C TYR A 263 -12.21 -4.12 6.58
N GLY A 264 -11.68 -3.16 5.81
CA GLY A 264 -11.57 -1.77 6.26
C GLY A 264 -12.88 -1.08 6.53
N HIS A 265 -13.89 -1.41 5.74
CA HIS A 265 -15.22 -0.89 5.98
C HIS A 265 -15.81 -1.49 7.26
N ILE A 266 -15.58 -2.79 7.53
CA ILE A 266 -15.96 -3.44 8.79
C ILE A 266 -15.29 -2.73 9.97
N LEU A 267 -13.96 -2.58 9.94
CA LEU A 267 -13.22 -1.89 11.01
C LEU A 267 -13.69 -0.45 11.19
N ASN A 268 -14.08 0.22 10.10
CA ASN A 268 -14.64 1.58 10.17
C ASN A 268 -15.98 1.63 10.88
N LEU A 269 -16.87 0.68 10.62
CA LEU A 269 -18.16 0.60 11.30
C LEU A 269 -17.97 0.26 12.78
N VAL A 270 -17.09 -0.68 13.11
CA VAL A 270 -16.78 -1.05 14.50
C VAL A 270 -16.19 0.14 15.26
N GLY A 271 -15.22 0.85 14.69
CA GLY A 271 -14.62 2.02 15.33
C GLY A 271 -15.62 3.17 15.51
N ARG A 272 -16.56 3.35 14.58
CA ARG A 272 -17.64 4.35 14.72
C ARG A 272 -18.66 3.95 15.79
N ALA A 273 -19.05 2.68 15.83
CA ALA A 273 -19.94 2.12 16.84
C ALA A 273 -19.34 2.29 18.25
N PHE A 274 -18.04 1.99 18.39
CA PHE A 274 -17.28 2.23 19.63
C PHE A 274 -17.30 3.70 20.04
N LEU A 275 -17.02 4.63 19.13
CA LEU A 275 -16.91 6.05 19.46
C LEU A 275 -18.25 6.72 19.84
N ARG A 276 -19.39 6.13 19.47
CA ARG A 276 -20.73 6.67 19.75
C ARG A 276 -21.39 6.00 20.95
N GLY A 277 -21.32 4.67 21.06
CA GLY A 277 -21.92 3.93 22.17
C GLY A 277 -23.46 3.87 22.16
N GLU A 278 -24.11 3.94 21.00
CA GLU A 278 -25.57 3.83 20.82
C GLU A 278 -25.94 2.75 19.77
N ASP A 279 -27.18 2.24 19.80
CA ASP A 279 -27.70 1.19 18.91
C ASP A 279 -27.76 1.59 17.42
N ASP A 280 -27.46 0.61 16.56
CA ASP A 280 -26.98 0.72 15.18
C ASP A 280 -27.97 1.28 14.13
N ASP A 281 -29.29 1.09 14.29
CA ASP A 281 -30.23 1.23 13.16
C ASP A 281 -30.45 2.69 12.72
N VAL A 282 -30.28 3.65 13.62
CA VAL A 282 -30.45 5.08 13.32
C VAL A 282 -29.29 5.61 12.48
N PHE A 283 -28.11 5.00 12.59
CA PHE A 283 -26.88 5.56 12.04
C PHE A 283 -26.53 5.08 10.64
N GLU A 284 -26.82 3.83 10.27
CA GLU A 284 -26.63 3.39 8.87
C GLU A 284 -27.49 4.24 7.92
N GLU A 285 -28.66 4.70 8.37
CA GLU A 285 -29.50 5.65 7.64
C GLU A 285 -28.96 7.10 7.66
N GLU A 286 -28.42 7.60 8.78
CA GLU A 286 -27.85 8.95 8.88
C GLU A 286 -26.52 9.10 8.10
N SER A 287 -25.65 8.10 8.16
CA SER A 287 -24.36 8.10 7.47
C SER A 287 -24.52 8.10 5.94
N GLN A 288 -25.63 7.58 5.42
CA GLN A 288 -25.98 7.67 4.00
C GLN A 288 -26.49 9.09 3.62
N ARG A 289 -27.13 9.81 4.54
CA ARG A 289 -27.68 11.16 4.32
C ARG A 289 -26.63 12.27 4.43
N ASP A 290 -25.65 12.15 5.33
CA ASP A 290 -24.65 13.21 5.59
C ASP A 290 -23.61 13.40 4.47
N SER A 291 -23.57 12.49 3.49
CA SER A 291 -22.67 12.58 2.32
C SER A 291 -23.09 13.65 1.29
N ALA A 292 -24.20 14.37 1.50
CA ALA A 292 -24.88 15.14 0.45
C ALA A 292 -25.15 16.64 0.73
N ALA A 293 -24.69 17.27 1.82
CA ALA A 293 -25.04 18.68 2.09
C ALA A 293 -23.88 19.57 2.62
N PRO A 294 -23.58 20.72 1.97
CA PRO A 294 -22.74 21.77 2.54
C PRO A 294 -23.56 23.00 2.96
N GLY A 295 -23.39 23.49 4.20
CA GLY A 295 -24.01 24.74 4.65
C GLY A 295 -23.44 25.30 5.96
N ALA A 296 -22.98 26.55 5.92
CA ALA A 296 -22.12 27.21 6.91
C ALA A 296 -22.82 27.86 8.14
N GLN A 297 -24.09 27.54 8.42
CA GLN A 297 -24.82 28.08 9.60
C GLN A 297 -24.75 27.18 10.85
N ALA A 298 -24.03 26.05 10.77
CA ALA A 298 -24.02 25.01 11.79
C ALA A 298 -23.13 25.31 13.03
N LEU A 299 -22.16 26.23 12.98
CA LEU A 299 -21.02 26.21 13.91
C LEU A 299 -21.35 26.32 15.41
N ALA A 300 -22.36 27.11 15.81
CA ALA A 300 -22.74 27.26 17.23
C ALA A 300 -23.63 26.11 17.74
N SER A 301 -24.47 25.56 16.87
CA SER A 301 -25.28 24.36 17.14
C SER A 301 -24.40 23.10 17.18
N ASP A 302 -23.37 23.06 16.33
CA ASP A 302 -22.37 21.99 16.20
C ASP A 302 -21.50 21.86 17.47
N LEU A 303 -21.07 22.96 18.10
CA LEU A 303 -20.29 22.91 19.35
C LEU A 303 -21.06 22.28 20.53
N GLY A 304 -22.38 22.48 20.59
CA GLY A 304 -23.25 21.85 21.59
C GLY A 304 -23.47 20.36 21.31
N GLY A 305 -23.72 20.01 20.05
CA GLY A 305 -23.87 18.62 19.59
C GLY A 305 -22.62 17.77 19.86
N TRP A 306 -21.43 18.27 19.54
CA TRP A 306 -20.18 17.55 19.83
C TRP A 306 -19.90 17.43 21.33
N ARG A 307 -20.28 18.40 22.16
CA ARG A 307 -20.12 18.28 23.62
C ARG A 307 -20.89 17.10 24.21
N ALA A 308 -22.02 16.73 23.62
CA ALA A 308 -22.79 15.55 24.04
C ALA A 308 -22.04 14.23 23.77
N HIS A 309 -21.08 14.22 22.85
CA HIS A 309 -20.23 13.07 22.53
C HIS A 309 -19.03 12.90 23.50
N GLY A 310 -19.14 13.46 24.71
CA GLY A 310 -18.16 13.29 25.78
C GLY A 310 -16.78 13.91 25.52
N PRO A 311 -15.71 13.35 26.11
CA PRO A 311 -14.33 13.88 26.03
C PRO A 311 -13.79 14.02 24.60
N VAL A 312 -14.17 13.12 23.70
CA VAL A 312 -13.73 13.15 22.29
C VAL A 312 -14.30 14.38 21.57
N GLY A 313 -15.56 14.70 21.80
CA GLY A 313 -16.19 15.87 21.21
C GLY A 313 -15.68 17.20 21.78
N LYS A 314 -15.38 17.25 23.09
CA LYS A 314 -14.67 18.40 23.70
C LYS A 314 -13.30 18.62 23.04
N LEU A 315 -12.52 17.54 22.88
CA LEU A 315 -11.21 17.61 22.22
C LEU A 315 -11.33 18.14 20.79
N ARG A 316 -12.28 17.61 20.01
CA ARG A 316 -12.55 18.08 18.65
C ARG A 316 -12.86 19.57 18.61
N ASN A 317 -13.66 20.08 19.53
CA ASN A 317 -14.01 21.50 19.60
C ASN A 317 -12.77 22.36 19.85
N ILE A 318 -11.89 21.95 20.77
CA ILE A 318 -10.61 22.63 21.03
C ILE A 318 -9.75 22.66 19.76
N VAL A 319 -9.58 21.52 19.10
CA VAL A 319 -8.78 21.43 17.86
C VAL A 319 -9.38 22.28 16.74
N LYS A 320 -10.70 22.25 16.56
CA LYS A 320 -11.43 23.07 15.57
C LYS A 320 -11.26 24.56 15.87
N PHE A 321 -11.30 24.95 17.14
CA PHE A 321 -11.09 26.33 17.55
C PHE A 321 -9.67 26.82 17.19
N ILE A 322 -8.63 26.04 17.51
CA ILE A 322 -7.24 26.41 17.18
C ILE A 322 -7.03 26.51 15.66
N ARG A 323 -7.54 25.52 14.91
CA ARG A 323 -7.34 25.41 13.46
C ARG A 323 -8.19 26.37 12.62
N SER A 324 -9.26 26.92 13.17
CA SER A 324 -10.16 27.83 12.43
C SER A 324 -9.60 29.25 12.27
N SER A 325 -8.50 29.60 12.96
CA SER A 325 -7.78 30.87 12.76
C SER A 325 -6.29 30.61 12.50
N PRO A 326 -5.72 31.14 11.40
CA PRO A 326 -4.29 31.11 11.15
C PRO A 326 -3.48 31.69 12.31
N GLN A 327 -3.93 32.83 12.88
CA GLN A 327 -3.28 33.49 14.00
C GLN A 327 -3.28 32.62 15.26
N ARG A 328 -4.38 31.90 15.55
CA ARG A 328 -4.43 30.96 16.68
C ARG A 328 -3.54 29.75 16.47
N SER A 329 -3.48 29.24 15.24
CA SER A 329 -2.60 28.13 14.87
C SER A 329 -1.12 28.51 14.98
N GLU A 330 -0.76 29.73 14.56
CA GLU A 330 0.60 30.28 14.71
C GLU A 330 0.95 30.52 16.18
N ALA A 331 0.06 31.14 16.95
CA ALA A 331 0.28 31.34 18.39
C ALA A 331 0.47 30.02 19.15
N PHE A 332 -0.30 28.99 18.80
CA PHE A 332 -0.13 27.65 19.38
C PHE A 332 1.23 27.02 18.99
N GLN A 333 1.65 27.15 17.73
CA GLN A 333 2.95 26.64 17.28
C GLN A 333 4.11 27.39 17.93
N GLN A 334 3.99 28.70 18.09
CA GLN A 334 4.99 29.54 18.74
C GLN A 334 5.15 29.15 20.21
N LEU A 335 4.04 29.00 20.95
CA LEU A 335 4.04 28.51 22.33
C LEU A 335 4.66 27.11 22.44
N ALA A 336 4.34 26.20 21.51
CA ALA A 336 4.92 24.87 21.52
C ALA A 336 6.43 24.88 21.27
N LYS A 337 6.93 25.77 20.40
CA LYS A 337 8.37 25.96 20.16
C LYS A 337 9.08 26.57 21.36
N GLU A 338 8.47 27.54 22.02
CA GLU A 338 9.01 28.18 23.23
C GLU A 338 9.14 27.16 24.36
N ALA A 339 8.09 26.37 24.61
CA ALA A 339 8.12 25.30 25.62
C ALA A 339 9.21 24.24 25.33
N ASP A 340 9.31 23.75 24.09
CA ASP A 340 10.33 22.76 23.72
C ASP A 340 11.75 23.36 23.75
N SER A 341 11.90 24.69 23.56
CA SER A 341 13.20 25.37 23.65
C SER A 341 13.75 25.50 25.07
N GLU A 342 12.86 25.47 26.08
CA GLU A 342 13.24 25.41 27.50
C GLU A 342 13.71 23.98 27.88
N ASP A 343 13.21 22.95 27.17
CA ASP A 343 13.54 21.53 27.35
C ASP A 343 14.75 21.05 26.50
N ASN A 344 15.53 21.98 25.95
CA ASN A 344 16.62 21.74 24.98
C ASN A 344 17.84 20.95 25.52
N TRP A 345 17.76 20.42 26.74
CA TRP A 345 18.74 19.50 27.32
C TRP A 345 18.44 18.01 26.99
N LEU A 346 17.26 17.69 26.45
CA LEU A 346 16.85 16.34 26.03
C LEU A 346 17.28 16.03 24.58
N LEU A 347 18.59 15.90 24.35
CA LEU A 347 19.25 15.68 23.05
C LEU A 347 18.80 14.45 22.20
N HIS A 348 17.94 13.58 22.73
CA HIS A 348 17.52 12.32 22.08
C HIS A 348 16.00 12.18 21.89
N GLN A 349 15.20 13.21 22.21
CA GLN A 349 13.76 13.17 21.96
C GLN A 349 13.43 13.99 20.71
N GLU A 350 12.60 13.42 19.82
CA GLU A 350 12.05 14.17 18.69
C GLU A 350 11.25 15.37 19.20
N SER A 351 11.59 16.58 18.74
CA SER A 351 10.85 17.78 19.13
C SER A 351 9.38 17.65 18.72
N LYS A 352 8.49 17.79 19.70
CA LYS A 352 7.05 17.69 19.48
C LYS A 352 6.48 19.01 18.99
N ALA A 353 7.24 20.11 19.04
CA ALA A 353 6.82 21.46 18.67
C ALA A 353 6.29 21.56 17.22
N GLU A 354 6.93 20.88 16.28
CA GLU A 354 6.61 20.99 14.84
C GLU A 354 5.31 20.27 14.45
N LEU A 355 4.85 19.32 15.28
CA LEU A 355 3.64 18.56 15.01
C LEU A 355 2.41 19.48 14.97
N ARG A 356 1.64 19.45 13.89
CA ARG A 356 0.35 20.19 13.83
C ARG A 356 -0.78 19.39 14.47
N LEU A 357 -1.76 20.05 15.06
CA LEU A 357 -2.98 19.38 15.53
C LEU A 357 -3.77 18.83 14.34
N THR A 358 -4.32 17.62 14.48
CA THR A 358 -5.11 16.94 13.45
C THR A 358 -6.58 17.01 13.82
N LEU A 359 -7.45 17.46 12.92
CA LEU A 359 -8.90 17.46 13.15
C LEU A 359 -9.51 16.14 12.64
N SER A 360 -10.41 15.56 13.43
CA SER A 360 -11.18 14.39 13.01
C SER A 360 -12.09 14.71 11.81
N ASN A 361 -12.21 13.75 10.91
CA ASN A 361 -13.18 13.71 9.82
C ASN A 361 -14.34 12.80 10.24
N ASP A 362 -15.57 13.30 10.14
CA ASP A 362 -16.81 12.62 10.56
C ASP A 362 -17.03 11.24 9.92
N THR A 363 -16.47 11.06 8.73
CA THR A 363 -16.66 9.86 7.93
C THR A 363 -15.69 8.72 8.26
N ARG A 364 -14.61 8.96 9.03
CA ARG A 364 -13.54 7.98 9.27
C ARG A 364 -13.01 8.00 10.70
N TRP A 365 -13.24 6.91 11.44
CA TRP A 365 -12.81 6.79 12.85
C TRP A 365 -11.29 6.91 13.05
N ASN A 366 -10.47 6.47 12.09
CA ASN A 366 -9.00 6.59 12.14
C ASN A 366 -8.53 8.03 12.40
N SER A 367 -9.24 9.00 11.84
CA SER A 367 -8.90 10.41 12.03
C SER A 367 -9.16 10.89 13.47
N THR A 368 -10.16 10.31 14.14
CA THR A 368 -10.43 10.52 15.56
C THR A 368 -9.34 9.89 16.42
N TYR A 369 -8.92 8.66 16.11
CA TYR A 369 -7.79 8.02 16.79
C TYR A 369 -6.50 8.87 16.70
N LEU A 370 -6.14 9.30 15.49
CA LEU A 370 -4.96 10.15 15.26
C LEU A 370 -5.09 11.52 15.93
N MET A 371 -6.29 12.09 16.02
CA MET A 371 -6.55 13.32 16.77
C MET A 371 -6.29 13.13 18.27
N ILE A 372 -6.77 12.03 18.85
CA ILE A 372 -6.55 11.70 20.27
C ILE A 372 -5.07 11.48 20.55
N GLU A 373 -4.39 10.66 19.74
CA GLU A 373 -2.96 10.41 19.88
C GLU A 373 -2.13 11.70 19.79
N ARG A 374 -2.41 12.54 18.80
CA ARG A 374 -1.73 13.84 18.64
C ARG A 374 -2.01 14.78 19.81
N ALA A 375 -3.24 14.78 20.33
CA ALA A 375 -3.60 15.61 21.48
C ALA A 375 -2.89 15.16 22.76
N LEU A 376 -2.75 13.85 22.98
CA LEU A 376 -2.02 13.30 24.12
C LEU A 376 -0.52 13.66 24.06
N GLN A 377 0.09 13.62 22.88
CA GLN A 377 1.47 14.08 22.68
C GLN A 377 1.66 15.57 22.97
N LYS A 378 0.61 16.37 22.73
CA LYS A 378 0.59 17.83 22.92
C LYS A 378 -0.19 18.28 24.15
N LYS A 379 -0.40 17.41 25.13
CA LYS A 379 -1.23 17.71 26.31
C LYS A 379 -0.76 18.97 27.04
N SER A 380 0.54 19.07 27.33
CA SER A 380 1.14 20.24 27.98
C SER A 380 0.95 21.52 27.16
N HIS A 381 1.27 21.47 25.86
CA HIS A 381 1.10 22.61 24.95
C HIS A 381 -0.37 23.09 24.87
N LEU A 382 -1.33 22.15 24.81
CA LEU A 382 -2.77 22.47 24.78
C LEU A 382 -3.24 23.11 26.08
N GLN A 383 -2.81 22.61 27.24
CA GLN A 383 -3.16 23.17 28.54
C GLN A 383 -2.59 24.59 28.71
N SER A 384 -1.32 24.81 28.37
CA SER A 384 -0.69 26.12 28.42
C SER A 384 -1.35 27.13 27.48
N PHE A 385 -1.70 26.72 26.26
CA PHE A 385 -2.37 27.59 25.30
C PHE A 385 -3.77 28.02 25.77
N LEU A 386 -4.55 27.09 26.32
CA LEU A 386 -5.88 27.39 26.85
C LEU A 386 -5.79 28.34 28.06
N LEU A 387 -4.82 28.14 28.95
CA LEU A 387 -4.58 29.00 30.10
C LEU A 387 -4.21 30.43 29.68
N GLN A 388 -3.26 30.60 28.75
CA GLN A 388 -2.85 31.93 28.27
C GLN A 388 -4.00 32.71 27.61
N ARG A 389 -4.88 32.00 26.90
CA ARG A 389 -6.07 32.57 26.23
C ARG A 389 -7.17 32.94 27.23
N GLN A 390 -7.37 32.15 28.28
CA GLN A 390 -8.29 32.52 29.38
C GLN A 390 -7.90 33.84 30.03
N VAL A 391 -6.58 34.07 30.23
CA VAL A 391 -6.05 35.31 30.80
C VAL A 391 -6.19 36.49 29.82
N SER A 392 -6.08 36.24 28.51
CA SER A 392 -6.08 37.29 27.48
C SER A 392 -7.48 37.76 27.04
N GLY A 393 -8.55 37.05 27.42
CA GLY A 393 -9.95 37.43 27.14
C GLY A 393 -10.40 37.29 25.68
N ASP A 394 -9.58 36.72 24.79
CA ASP A 394 -9.75 36.82 23.34
C ASP A 394 -10.24 35.49 22.71
N GLY A 395 -11.54 35.46 22.35
CA GLY A 395 -12.21 34.32 21.68
C GLY A 395 -12.42 33.12 22.60
N GLN A 396 -13.42 33.18 23.49
CA GLN A 396 -13.64 32.14 24.49
C GLN A 396 -14.17 30.83 23.87
N ILE A 397 -13.45 29.73 24.11
CA ILE A 397 -14.09 28.41 24.24
C ILE A 397 -14.80 28.43 25.61
N PRO A 398 -16.09 28.08 25.72
CA PRO A 398 -16.77 27.98 27.00
C PRO A 398 -15.98 27.11 28.01
N LEU A 399 -15.94 27.49 29.29
CA LEU A 399 -15.19 26.72 30.32
C LEU A 399 -15.62 25.24 30.35
N GLU A 400 -16.91 24.98 30.16
CA GLU A 400 -17.54 23.67 30.05
C GLU A 400 -17.09 22.80 28.87
N ALA A 401 -16.38 23.37 27.89
CA ALA A 401 -15.78 22.65 26.77
C ALA A 401 -14.27 22.36 26.96
N HIS A 402 -13.69 22.76 28.09
CA HIS A 402 -12.30 22.41 28.44
C HIS A 402 -12.22 20.95 28.90
N LEU A 403 -11.10 20.29 28.59
CA LEU A 403 -10.82 18.93 29.03
C LEU A 403 -10.36 18.95 30.49
N THR A 404 -11.10 18.28 31.38
CA THR A 404 -10.72 18.04 32.77
C THR A 404 -9.63 16.98 32.88
N GLY A 405 -9.03 16.81 34.07
CA GLY A 405 -8.08 15.71 34.33
C GLY A 405 -8.67 14.34 33.99
N ASP A 406 -9.93 14.12 34.36
CA ASP A 406 -10.67 12.88 34.07
C ASP A 406 -10.94 12.70 32.58
N ASP A 407 -11.27 13.78 31.86
CA ASP A 407 -11.47 13.73 30.40
C ASP A 407 -10.18 13.23 29.70
N TRP A 408 -9.00 13.64 30.17
CA TRP A 408 -7.71 13.15 29.65
C TRP A 408 -7.47 11.67 29.94
N LEU A 409 -7.88 11.18 31.11
CA LEU A 409 -7.79 9.74 31.43
C LEU A 409 -8.70 8.92 30.52
N VAL A 410 -9.93 9.39 30.27
CA VAL A 410 -10.85 8.74 29.31
C VAL A 410 -10.23 8.68 27.92
N LEU A 411 -9.62 9.77 27.44
CA LEU A 411 -8.93 9.78 26.14
C LEU A 411 -7.78 8.78 26.05
N VAL A 412 -7.04 8.55 27.13
CA VAL A 412 -5.99 7.52 27.19
C VAL A 412 -6.57 6.12 27.04
N GLU A 413 -7.66 5.82 27.76
CA GLU A 413 -8.30 4.50 27.69
C GLU A 413 -8.99 4.27 26.34
N LEU A 414 -9.67 5.29 25.77
CA LEU A 414 -10.22 5.22 24.41
C LEU A 414 -9.13 4.96 23.37
N LYS A 415 -7.95 5.61 23.49
CA LYS A 415 -6.80 5.31 22.62
C LYS A 415 -6.38 3.85 22.76
N ALA A 416 -6.28 3.33 23.99
CA ALA A 416 -5.86 1.96 24.24
C ALA A 416 -6.80 0.93 23.61
N VAL A 417 -8.12 1.18 23.66
CA VAL A 417 -9.14 0.32 23.04
C VAL A 417 -9.11 0.41 21.50
N LEU A 418 -8.89 1.60 20.95
CA LEU A 418 -8.86 1.82 19.50
C LEU A 418 -7.56 1.38 18.82
N GLU A 419 -6.46 1.26 19.57
CA GLU A 419 -5.13 0.99 19.00
C GLU A 419 -5.03 -0.36 18.26
N PRO A 420 -5.59 -1.48 18.76
CA PRO A 420 -5.65 -2.74 18.00
C PRO A 420 -6.42 -2.64 16.68
N LEU A 421 -7.54 -1.91 16.66
CA LEU A 421 -8.31 -1.63 15.42
C LEU A 421 -7.44 -0.87 14.42
N TYR A 422 -6.61 0.06 14.90
CA TYR A 422 -5.82 0.95 14.05
C TYR A 422 -4.68 0.17 13.41
N ARG A 423 -3.98 -0.63 14.22
CA ARG A 423 -2.92 -1.53 13.75
C ARG A 423 -3.45 -2.51 12.69
N GLN A 424 -4.60 -3.14 12.92
CA GLN A 424 -5.22 -4.02 11.92
C GLN A 424 -5.57 -3.29 10.63
N THR A 425 -6.09 -2.06 10.74
CA THR A 425 -6.39 -1.25 9.54
C THR A 425 -5.12 -0.93 8.75
N MET A 426 -4.03 -0.55 9.41
CA MET A 426 -2.76 -0.22 8.73
C MET A 426 -2.10 -1.45 8.09
N LEU A 427 -2.13 -2.59 8.78
CA LEU A 427 -1.64 -3.87 8.26
C LEU A 427 -2.35 -4.24 6.95
N CYS A 428 -3.69 -4.23 6.94
CA CYS A 428 -4.44 -4.68 5.77
C CYS A 428 -4.51 -3.67 4.61
N GLN A 429 -4.21 -2.37 4.84
CA GLN A 429 -4.17 -1.35 3.77
C GLN A 429 -2.85 -1.32 2.98
N GLY A 430 -1.86 -2.14 3.35
CA GLY A 430 -0.55 -2.16 2.70
C GLY A 430 0.48 -1.21 3.30
N TRP A 431 0.37 -0.87 4.59
CA TRP A 431 1.32 -0.05 5.35
C TRP A 431 1.98 -0.82 6.51
N GLY A 432 1.96 -2.16 6.47
CA GLY A 432 2.64 -2.97 7.47
C GLY A 432 4.17 -2.86 7.37
N GLU A 433 4.88 -2.96 8.48
CA GLU A 433 6.35 -2.92 8.46
C GLU A 433 6.98 -4.26 8.04
N LYS A 434 6.20 -5.36 7.98
CA LYS A 434 6.73 -6.73 7.70
C LYS A 434 5.73 -7.62 6.95
N GLY A 435 6.16 -8.17 5.81
CA GLY A 435 5.93 -9.55 5.35
C GLY A 435 4.54 -10.07 4.95
N SER A 436 3.42 -9.56 5.46
CA SER A 436 2.08 -9.96 4.99
C SER A 436 1.17 -8.74 5.05
N GLN A 437 0.61 -8.33 3.91
CA GLN A 437 -0.11 -7.07 3.89
C GLN A 437 -1.36 -7.14 3.02
N GLY A 438 -2.49 -7.34 3.67
CA GLY A 438 -3.82 -7.19 3.09
C GLY A 438 -4.34 -8.42 2.37
N TYR A 439 -4.03 -9.62 2.88
CA TYR A 439 -4.51 -10.88 2.32
C TYR A 439 -5.78 -11.37 3.02
N LEU A 440 -6.58 -12.17 2.30
CA LEU A 440 -7.86 -12.67 2.82
C LEU A 440 -7.74 -13.44 4.16
N TRP A 441 -6.68 -14.22 4.36
CA TRP A 441 -6.48 -14.99 5.59
C TRP A 441 -6.22 -14.13 6.84
N GLU A 442 -5.79 -12.87 6.65
CA GLU A 442 -5.60 -11.91 7.74
C GLU A 442 -6.93 -11.35 8.26
N VAL A 443 -8.01 -11.45 7.47
CA VAL A 443 -9.33 -10.93 7.85
C VAL A 443 -9.92 -11.71 9.02
N LEU A 444 -10.05 -13.04 8.87
CA LEU A 444 -10.65 -13.87 9.91
C LEU A 444 -9.76 -13.91 11.17
N SER A 445 -8.44 -14.06 10.99
CA SER A 445 -7.51 -14.03 12.12
C SER A 445 -7.41 -12.67 12.80
N GLY A 446 -7.56 -11.58 12.05
CA GLY A 446 -7.66 -10.21 12.58
C GLY A 446 -8.93 -9.99 13.38
N LEU A 447 -10.08 -10.52 12.93
CA LEU A 447 -11.32 -10.46 13.69
C LEU A 447 -11.29 -11.27 14.98
N GLU A 448 -10.76 -12.50 14.93
CA GLU A 448 -10.55 -13.33 16.13
C GLU A 448 -9.69 -12.59 17.17
N TYR A 449 -8.60 -11.97 16.72
CA TYR A 449 -7.75 -11.13 17.57
C TYR A 449 -8.50 -9.93 18.17
N LEU A 450 -9.34 -9.24 17.39
CA LEU A 450 -10.10 -8.09 17.87
C LEU A 450 -11.23 -8.50 18.83
N LEU A 451 -11.90 -9.62 18.58
CA LEU A 451 -12.92 -10.18 19.46
C LEU A 451 -12.31 -10.57 20.81
N ASP A 452 -11.17 -11.29 20.82
CA ASP A 452 -10.42 -11.61 22.03
C ASP A 452 -10.11 -10.35 22.87
N LYS A 453 -9.67 -9.27 22.21
CA LYS A 453 -9.34 -8.00 22.88
C LYS A 453 -10.58 -7.30 23.43
N MET A 454 -11.65 -7.24 22.65
CA MET A 454 -12.91 -6.60 23.05
C MET A 454 -13.59 -7.38 24.17
N GLU A 455 -13.54 -8.70 24.16
CA GLU A 455 -14.07 -9.53 25.24
C GLU A 455 -13.24 -9.37 26.53
N ALA A 456 -11.91 -9.35 26.42
CA ALA A 456 -11.05 -9.05 27.56
C ALA A 456 -11.35 -7.66 28.15
N TRP A 457 -11.57 -6.64 27.32
CA TRP A 457 -11.99 -5.33 27.80
C TRP A 457 -13.39 -5.33 28.38
N ARG A 458 -14.33 -6.06 27.78
CA ARG A 458 -15.69 -6.17 28.30
C ARG A 458 -15.68 -6.72 29.73
N ILE A 459 -14.98 -7.84 29.96
CA ILE A 459 -14.79 -8.42 31.30
C ILE A 459 -14.13 -7.40 32.23
N PHE A 460 -13.09 -6.73 31.74
CA PHE A 460 -12.34 -5.75 32.51
C PHE A 460 -13.15 -4.51 32.94
N PHE A 461 -14.18 -4.14 32.18
CA PHE A 461 -15.10 -3.04 32.51
C PHE A 461 -16.42 -3.53 33.17
N ASP A 462 -16.65 -4.85 33.30
CA ASP A 462 -17.87 -5.46 33.86
C ASP A 462 -17.80 -5.75 35.37
N THR A 463 -16.64 -6.10 35.97
CA THR A 463 -16.60 -6.57 37.38
C THR A 463 -16.21 -5.52 38.45
N PRO A 464 -16.91 -5.50 39.61
CA PRO A 464 -16.56 -4.74 40.80
C PRO A 464 -15.78 -5.58 41.85
N SER A 465 -14.75 -4.99 42.47
CA SER A 465 -13.93 -5.43 43.63
C SER A 465 -12.56 -6.10 43.36
N ASP A 466 -11.65 -5.96 44.33
CA ASP A 466 -10.20 -6.19 44.23
C ASP A 466 -9.77 -7.65 43.99
N GLU A 467 -10.64 -8.64 44.20
CA GLU A 467 -10.32 -10.06 43.99
C GLU A 467 -10.24 -10.44 42.49
N ASP A 468 -11.03 -9.79 41.63
CA ASP A 468 -11.06 -10.02 40.18
C ASP A 468 -9.85 -9.41 39.44
N ILE A 469 -9.23 -8.39 40.04
CA ILE A 469 -7.99 -7.76 39.57
C ILE A 469 -6.83 -8.77 39.64
N GLU A 470 -6.76 -9.55 40.71
CA GLU A 470 -5.73 -10.58 40.90
C GLU A 470 -5.90 -11.74 39.90
N GLN A 471 -7.13 -12.11 39.57
CA GLN A 471 -7.45 -13.18 38.63
C GLN A 471 -7.23 -12.75 37.16
N SER A 472 -7.57 -11.51 36.81
CA SER A 472 -7.32 -10.92 35.49
C SER A 472 -5.83 -10.67 35.24
N GLN A 473 -5.07 -10.25 36.28
CA GLN A 473 -3.62 -10.18 36.21
C GLN A 473 -2.98 -11.56 36.03
N ARG A 474 -3.47 -12.60 36.73
CA ARG A 474 -3.03 -13.99 36.52
C ARG A 474 -3.33 -14.50 35.11
N TYR A 475 -4.48 -14.14 34.51
CA TYR A 475 -4.85 -14.52 33.14
C TYR A 475 -3.98 -13.82 32.08
N LEU A 476 -3.75 -12.50 32.21
CA LEU A 476 -2.86 -11.74 31.33
C LEU A 476 -1.39 -12.16 31.46
N LEU A 477 -0.94 -12.50 32.67
CA LEU A 477 0.40 -13.07 32.91
C LEU A 477 0.54 -14.48 32.33
N GLN A 478 -0.49 -15.34 32.40
CA GLN A 478 -0.50 -16.67 31.77
C GLN A 478 -0.46 -16.59 30.23
N GLN A 479 -1.07 -15.59 29.60
CA GLN A 479 -0.93 -15.37 28.16
C GLN A 479 0.50 -14.93 27.77
N SER A 480 1.22 -14.19 28.64
CA SER A 480 2.64 -13.85 28.39
C SER A 480 3.58 -15.06 28.56
N GLN A 481 3.21 -16.04 29.39
CA GLN A 481 4.03 -17.23 29.68
C GLN A 481 3.79 -18.43 28.76
N ARG A 482 2.80 -18.37 27.85
CA ARG A 482 2.61 -19.38 26.79
C ARG A 482 3.58 -19.25 25.61
N THR A 483 4.54 -18.32 25.70
CA THR A 483 5.77 -18.34 24.90
C THR A 483 6.96 -18.62 25.81
N HIS A 484 7.20 -19.90 26.14
CA HIS A 484 8.51 -20.51 26.36
C HIS A 484 8.34 -21.90 27.01
N ARG A 485 8.50 -22.97 26.22
CA ARG A 485 9.03 -24.23 26.75
C ARG A 485 10.56 -24.20 26.63
N PRO A 486 11.30 -24.66 27.65
CA PRO A 486 12.74 -24.46 27.74
C PRO A 486 13.50 -25.49 26.89
N ARG A 487 14.31 -25.02 25.94
CA ARG A 487 15.36 -25.82 25.30
C ARG A 487 16.56 -25.86 26.25
N ARG A 488 16.87 -27.04 26.82
CA ARG A 488 18.12 -27.28 27.55
C ARG A 488 19.30 -27.15 26.58
N GLY A 489 20.20 -26.21 26.86
CA GLY A 489 21.46 -26.07 26.13
C GLY A 489 22.31 -24.89 26.62
N ARG A 490 23.14 -25.15 27.63
CA ARG A 490 24.36 -24.44 28.09
C ARG A 490 24.41 -22.89 28.08
N ALA A 491 24.63 -22.37 29.29
CA ALA A 491 24.92 -21.00 29.65
C ALA A 491 26.24 -20.45 29.05
N ALA A 492 26.21 -19.16 28.69
CA ALA A 492 27.31 -18.23 28.89
C ALA A 492 26.73 -16.91 29.42
N ARG A 493 27.04 -16.59 30.68
CA ARG A 493 26.63 -15.36 31.37
C ARG A 493 27.40 -14.16 30.80
N ALA A 494 26.68 -13.12 30.37
CA ALA A 494 27.13 -11.74 30.47
C ALA A 494 26.15 -11.02 31.41
N ARG A 495 26.61 -10.62 32.60
CA ARG A 495 25.84 -9.80 33.55
C ARG A 495 25.96 -8.34 33.11
N SER A 496 24.84 -7.70 32.79
CA SER A 496 24.72 -6.25 32.89
C SER A 496 24.46 -5.87 34.34
N PRO A 497 24.95 -4.72 34.84
CA PRO A 497 24.86 -4.37 36.26
C PRO A 497 23.45 -3.90 36.61
N GLU A 498 22.85 -4.48 37.65
CA GLU A 498 21.61 -3.96 38.23
C GLU A 498 21.88 -2.60 38.88
N LEU A 499 21.15 -1.57 38.43
CA LEU A 499 21.23 -0.22 38.96
C LEU A 499 20.51 -0.17 40.31
N ASN A 500 21.20 0.27 41.38
CA ASN A 500 20.61 0.38 42.71
C ASN A 500 19.68 1.60 42.79
N THR A 501 18.38 1.37 42.70
CA THR A 501 17.32 2.41 42.73
C THR A 501 17.18 3.13 44.08
N GLN A 502 17.80 2.62 45.15
CA GLN A 502 17.81 3.28 46.46
C GLN A 502 18.77 4.47 46.55
N ALA A 503 19.64 4.66 45.55
CA ALA A 503 20.61 5.77 45.50
C ALA A 503 20.09 7.04 44.79
N LEU A 504 18.85 7.02 44.26
CA LEU A 504 18.27 8.15 43.53
C LEU A 504 17.56 9.15 44.46
N PRO A 505 17.60 10.46 44.16
CA PRO A 505 16.82 11.47 44.89
C PRO A 505 15.32 11.19 44.87
N SER A 506 14.61 11.55 45.95
CA SER A 506 13.20 11.20 46.17
C SER A 506 12.23 11.68 45.06
N HIS A 507 12.53 12.79 44.39
CA HIS A 507 11.73 13.28 43.25
C HIS A 507 11.92 12.41 41.98
N VAL A 508 13.13 11.87 41.76
CA VAL A 508 13.43 10.97 40.63
C VAL A 508 12.87 9.57 40.89
N GLN A 509 12.80 9.13 42.16
CA GLN A 509 12.13 7.88 42.54
C GLN A 509 10.62 7.91 42.25
N GLN A 510 9.97 9.07 42.40
CA GLN A 510 8.55 9.27 42.08
C GLN A 510 8.28 9.27 40.57
N GLU A 511 9.18 9.81 39.75
CA GLU A 511 9.04 9.78 38.28
C GLU A 511 9.35 8.40 37.70
N TYR A 512 10.34 7.67 38.23
CA TYR A 512 10.61 6.29 37.81
C TYR A 512 9.49 5.32 38.16
N SER A 513 8.75 5.58 39.25
CA SER A 513 7.55 4.82 39.60
C SER A 513 6.31 5.23 38.79
N GLN A 514 6.40 6.29 37.97
CA GLN A 514 5.37 6.70 37.00
C GLN A 514 5.64 6.19 35.57
N GLY A 515 6.59 5.28 35.40
CA GLY A 515 6.68 4.40 34.23
C GLY A 515 5.72 3.22 34.36
N GLN A 516 4.61 3.26 33.62
CA GLN A 516 3.51 2.28 33.63
C GLN A 516 2.84 2.06 34.99
N VAL A 517 1.99 3.02 35.38
CA VAL A 517 0.90 2.73 36.32
C VAL A 517 0.09 1.54 35.77
N PRO A 518 -0.07 0.43 36.53
CA PRO A 518 -0.85 -0.72 36.09
C PRO A 518 -2.22 -0.26 35.62
N THR A 519 -2.70 -0.75 34.48
CA THR A 519 -4.00 -0.33 33.90
C THR A 519 -5.11 -0.35 34.95
N ALA A 520 -5.08 -1.31 35.89
CA ALA A 520 -5.97 -1.42 37.06
C ALA A 520 -6.02 -0.16 37.96
N VAL A 521 -4.89 0.51 38.23
CA VAL A 521 -4.84 1.72 39.08
C VAL A 521 -5.38 2.94 38.33
N ARG A 522 -5.28 2.97 37.00
CA ARG A 522 -5.89 4.03 36.16
C ARG A 522 -7.42 3.97 36.14
N LEU A 523 -8.02 2.79 36.29
CA LEU A 523 -9.48 2.62 36.33
C LEU A 523 -10.13 2.98 37.66
N ALA A 524 -9.44 2.73 38.77
CA ALA A 524 -9.92 3.15 40.08
C ALA A 524 -10.05 4.69 40.16
N ALA A 525 -9.29 5.42 39.34
CA ALA A 525 -9.33 6.87 39.22
C ALA A 525 -10.40 7.38 38.25
N LEU A 526 -11.07 6.52 37.46
CA LEU A 526 -12.09 6.95 36.49
C LEU A 526 -13.47 7.11 37.15
N PRO A 527 -14.20 8.22 36.88
CA PRO A 527 -15.58 8.38 37.29
C PRO A 527 -16.45 7.21 36.84
N SER A 528 -17.41 6.78 37.68
CA SER A 528 -18.29 5.64 37.36
C SER A 528 -19.03 5.83 36.03
N SER A 529 -19.50 7.04 35.73
CA SER A 529 -20.16 7.37 34.46
C SER A 529 -19.25 7.21 33.24
N ALA A 530 -17.94 7.48 33.37
CA ALA A 530 -16.98 7.28 32.30
C ALA A 530 -16.68 5.80 32.08
N ARG A 531 -16.61 5.01 33.15
CA ARG A 531 -16.47 3.55 33.08
C ARG A 531 -17.68 2.90 32.41
N ASP A 532 -18.89 3.33 32.77
CA ASP A 532 -20.13 2.86 32.14
C ASP A 532 -20.17 3.20 30.64
N HIS A 533 -19.76 4.42 30.25
CA HIS A 533 -19.70 4.81 28.85
C HIS A 533 -18.71 3.97 28.03
N ILE A 534 -17.50 3.70 28.57
CA ILE A 534 -16.53 2.83 27.90
C ILE A 534 -17.05 1.40 27.82
N ARG A 535 -17.70 0.88 28.87
CA ARG A 535 -18.31 -0.46 28.86
C ARG A 535 -19.35 -0.60 27.75
N ILE A 536 -20.27 0.36 27.63
CA ILE A 536 -21.30 0.37 26.58
C ILE A 536 -20.61 0.41 25.21
N SER A 537 -19.65 1.31 25.02
CA SER A 537 -18.88 1.46 23.79
C SER A 537 -18.17 0.17 23.36
N VAL A 538 -17.50 -0.51 24.30
CA VAL A 538 -16.84 -1.81 24.06
C VAL A 538 -17.87 -2.88 23.69
N THR A 539 -19.01 -2.91 24.37
CA THR A 539 -20.08 -3.88 24.11
C THR A 539 -20.68 -3.71 22.72
N THR A 540 -20.99 -2.47 22.32
CA THR A 540 -21.50 -2.16 20.97
C THR A 540 -20.45 -2.52 19.90
N ALA A 541 -19.18 -2.21 20.13
CA ALA A 541 -18.10 -2.60 19.22
C ALA A 541 -17.96 -4.11 19.07
N TRP A 542 -18.07 -4.85 20.18
CA TRP A 542 -18.04 -6.32 20.19
C TRP A 542 -19.25 -6.90 19.44
N GLN A 543 -20.45 -6.38 19.65
CA GLN A 543 -21.67 -6.79 18.94
C GLN A 543 -21.52 -6.60 17.43
N LYS A 544 -21.00 -5.44 17.00
CA LYS A 544 -20.75 -5.16 15.57
C LYS A 544 -19.69 -6.09 14.99
N LEU A 545 -18.60 -6.35 15.72
CA LEU A 545 -17.58 -7.32 15.29
C LEU A 545 -18.18 -8.72 15.12
N ASN A 546 -18.97 -9.18 16.09
CA ASN A 546 -19.63 -10.48 16.05
C ASN A 546 -20.63 -10.58 14.89
N GLN A 547 -21.42 -9.53 14.64
CA GLN A 547 -22.33 -9.47 13.49
C GLN A 547 -21.58 -9.66 12.17
N TYR A 548 -20.44 -8.99 11.98
CA TYR A 548 -19.65 -9.15 10.77
C TYR A 548 -18.89 -10.47 10.72
N TYR A 549 -18.47 -11.01 11.87
CA TYR A 549 -17.90 -12.34 11.95
C TYR A 549 -18.86 -13.39 11.39
N THR A 550 -20.14 -13.37 11.80
CA THR A 550 -21.19 -14.23 11.23
C THR A 550 -21.39 -13.99 9.73
N LYS A 551 -21.41 -12.73 9.28
CA LYS A 551 -21.57 -12.40 7.84
C LYS A 551 -20.42 -12.90 6.98
N LEU A 552 -19.20 -13.02 7.51
CA LEU A 552 -18.06 -13.57 6.79
C LEU A 552 -18.14 -15.10 6.69
N GLY A 553 -18.75 -15.76 7.67
CA GLY A 553 -19.04 -17.19 7.64
C GLY A 553 -19.96 -17.61 6.48
N ALA A 554 -20.67 -16.68 5.85
CA ALA A 554 -21.48 -16.97 4.66
C ALA A 554 -20.66 -17.38 3.43
N SER A 555 -19.37 -17.01 3.36
CA SER A 555 -18.47 -17.44 2.29
C SER A 555 -17.45 -18.44 2.84
N PRO A 556 -17.30 -19.63 2.22
CA PRO A 556 -16.31 -20.62 2.64
C PRO A 556 -14.87 -20.14 2.41
N LEU A 557 -14.66 -19.11 1.59
CA LEU A 557 -13.33 -18.66 1.18
C LEU A 557 -12.51 -18.04 2.32
N PHE A 558 -13.16 -17.46 3.34
CA PHE A 558 -12.46 -16.89 4.50
C PHE A 558 -11.80 -17.99 5.35
N ALA A 559 -12.55 -19.05 5.67
CA ALA A 559 -12.01 -20.19 6.42
C ALA A 559 -11.04 -21.00 5.55
N ALA A 560 -11.34 -21.18 4.25
CA ALA A 560 -10.45 -21.84 3.30
C ALA A 560 -9.07 -21.19 3.22
N ALA A 561 -9.00 -19.85 3.25
CA ALA A 561 -7.73 -19.12 3.21
C ALA A 561 -6.84 -19.44 4.42
N ILE A 562 -7.42 -19.75 5.58
CA ILE A 562 -6.66 -20.20 6.77
C ILE A 562 -6.31 -21.68 6.67
N ILE A 563 -7.26 -22.54 6.26
CA ILE A 563 -7.03 -23.98 6.12
C ILE A 563 -5.89 -24.25 5.14
N LEU A 564 -5.87 -23.57 3.99
CA LEU A 564 -4.84 -23.71 2.95
C LEU A 564 -3.54 -22.95 3.29
N HIS A 565 -3.45 -22.25 4.41
CA HIS A 565 -2.21 -21.56 4.81
C HIS A 565 -1.25 -22.55 5.50
N PRO A 566 -0.06 -22.85 4.94
CA PRO A 566 0.83 -23.88 5.51
C PRO A 566 1.32 -23.56 6.93
N GLY A 567 1.50 -22.28 7.27
CA GLY A 567 1.85 -21.85 8.63
C GLY A 567 0.73 -21.79 9.65
N ARG A 568 -0.51 -22.16 9.28
CA ARG A 568 -1.66 -22.22 10.20
C ARG A 568 -2.32 -23.58 10.11
N GLY A 569 -2.78 -23.92 8.91
CA GLY A 569 -3.49 -25.14 8.60
C GLY A 569 -4.83 -25.23 9.33
N VAL A 570 -5.50 -26.36 9.12
CA VAL A 570 -6.76 -26.69 9.81
C VAL A 570 -6.62 -26.72 11.33
N ARG A 571 -5.45 -27.11 11.84
CA ARG A 571 -5.15 -27.18 13.26
C ARG A 571 -5.27 -25.83 13.98
N TRP A 572 -5.02 -24.73 13.26
CA TRP A 572 -5.20 -23.39 13.82
C TRP A 572 -6.67 -23.12 14.14
N LEU A 573 -7.59 -23.53 13.26
CA LEU A 573 -9.03 -23.43 13.50
C LEU A 573 -9.46 -24.41 14.59
N GLU A 574 -8.99 -25.66 14.56
CA GLU A 574 -9.30 -26.65 15.62
C GLU A 574 -8.88 -26.20 17.03
N ALA A 575 -7.83 -25.38 17.14
CA ALA A 575 -7.38 -24.81 18.41
C ALA A 575 -8.18 -23.57 18.86
N ARG A 576 -8.93 -22.93 17.96
CA ARG A 576 -9.71 -21.71 18.23
C ARG A 576 -11.22 -21.95 18.29
N TRP A 577 -11.69 -22.94 17.54
CA TRP A 577 -13.08 -23.35 17.43
C TRP A 577 -13.29 -24.63 18.23
N ASP A 578 -13.15 -24.52 19.55
CA ASP A 578 -13.18 -25.65 20.48
C ASP A 578 -14.53 -25.84 21.18
N SER A 579 -15.43 -24.86 21.08
CA SER A 579 -16.78 -24.95 21.65
C SER A 579 -17.73 -25.80 20.80
N GLY A 580 -18.80 -26.31 21.42
CA GLY A 580 -19.76 -27.22 20.76
C GLY A 580 -20.30 -26.67 19.43
N ASP A 581 -20.77 -25.42 19.43
CA ASP A 581 -21.30 -24.75 18.23
C ASP A 581 -20.20 -24.44 17.21
N GLN A 582 -18.99 -24.12 17.68
CA GLN A 582 -17.84 -23.82 16.81
C GLN A 582 -17.29 -25.06 16.09
N LEU A 583 -17.49 -26.27 16.66
CA LEU A 583 -17.16 -27.51 15.97
C LEU A 583 -18.07 -27.76 14.75
N GLU A 584 -19.30 -27.25 14.76
CA GLU A 584 -20.16 -27.24 13.56
C GLU A 584 -19.57 -26.29 12.52
N TRP A 585 -19.12 -25.10 12.90
CA TRP A 585 -18.48 -24.16 11.97
C TRP A 585 -17.20 -24.74 11.34
N LEU A 586 -16.42 -25.51 12.12
CA LEU A 586 -15.24 -26.21 11.59
C LEU A 586 -15.62 -27.25 10.53
N ARG A 587 -16.71 -27.97 10.75
CA ARG A 587 -17.24 -28.94 9.79
C ARG A 587 -17.71 -28.24 8.53
N ASP A 588 -18.53 -27.21 8.68
CA ASP A 588 -19.06 -26.41 7.56
C ASP A 588 -17.92 -25.77 6.76
N ALA A 589 -16.85 -25.30 7.43
CA ALA A 589 -15.67 -24.76 6.76
C ALA A 589 -14.91 -25.83 5.93
N LYS A 590 -14.77 -27.05 6.46
CA LYS A 590 -14.13 -28.18 5.75
C LYS A 590 -14.98 -28.61 4.55
N GLU A 591 -16.28 -28.81 4.76
CA GLU A 591 -17.24 -29.22 3.73
C GLU A 591 -17.42 -28.14 2.65
N GLY A 592 -17.48 -26.86 3.04
CA GLY A 592 -17.58 -25.72 2.14
C GLY A 592 -16.33 -25.57 1.26
N LEU A 593 -15.13 -25.72 1.84
CA LEU A 593 -13.88 -25.75 1.06
C LEU A 593 -13.87 -26.90 0.06
N GLU A 594 -14.21 -28.11 0.49
CA GLU A 594 -14.22 -29.29 -0.38
C GLU A 594 -15.24 -29.14 -1.52
N SER A 595 -16.46 -28.70 -1.20
CA SER A 595 -17.53 -28.47 -2.18
C SER A 595 -17.14 -27.41 -3.21
N PHE A 596 -16.55 -26.30 -2.76
CA PHE A 596 -16.07 -25.25 -3.66
C PHE A 596 -14.92 -25.73 -4.55
N TRP A 597 -13.97 -26.50 -4.00
CA TRP A 597 -12.87 -27.07 -4.78
C TRP A 597 -13.37 -28.08 -5.83
N ILE A 598 -14.31 -28.96 -5.48
CA ILE A 598 -14.92 -29.93 -6.39
C ILE A 598 -15.62 -29.20 -7.55
N ALA A 599 -16.45 -28.20 -7.22
CA ALA A 599 -17.23 -27.48 -8.23
C ALA A 599 -16.38 -26.70 -9.23
N TRP A 600 -15.22 -26.16 -8.82
CA TRP A 600 -14.50 -25.14 -9.61
C TRP A 600 -13.06 -25.51 -10.01
N TYR A 601 -12.41 -26.50 -9.37
CA TYR A 601 -10.97 -26.78 -9.55
C TYR A 601 -10.63 -28.24 -9.84
N ARG A 602 -11.40 -29.21 -9.32
CA ARG A 602 -11.05 -30.65 -9.41
C ARG A 602 -10.78 -31.15 -10.83
N ASP A 603 -11.67 -30.85 -11.78
CA ASP A 603 -11.63 -31.42 -13.14
C ASP A 603 -11.14 -30.42 -14.22
N THR A 604 -10.69 -29.23 -13.83
CA THR A 604 -10.19 -28.22 -14.77
C THR A 604 -8.74 -28.51 -15.18
N THR A 605 -8.50 -29.56 -15.96
CA THR A 605 -7.18 -29.82 -16.57
C THR A 605 -6.88 -28.85 -17.72
N PRO A 606 -5.71 -28.19 -17.76
CA PRO A 606 -5.25 -27.46 -18.94
C PRO A 606 -4.67 -28.44 -19.97
N GLY A 607 -5.30 -28.56 -21.14
CA GLY A 607 -4.71 -29.21 -22.32
C GLY A 607 -4.83 -30.74 -22.34
N SER A 608 -5.90 -31.24 -22.93
CA SER A 608 -6.02 -32.63 -23.37
C SER A 608 -5.07 -32.91 -24.55
N GLN A 609 -3.86 -33.38 -24.27
CA GLN A 609 -3.13 -34.18 -25.26
C GLN A 609 -3.72 -35.61 -25.25
N PRO A 610 -3.99 -36.22 -26.42
CA PRO A 610 -4.36 -37.63 -26.48
C PRO A 610 -3.18 -38.47 -25.98
N ARG A 611 -3.43 -39.37 -25.03
CA ARG A 611 -2.48 -40.43 -24.70
C ARG A 611 -2.13 -41.20 -25.99
N PRO A 612 -0.85 -41.47 -26.29
CA PRO A 612 -0.51 -42.42 -27.34
C PRO A 612 -1.03 -43.80 -26.89
N SER A 613 -1.77 -44.47 -27.79
CA SER A 613 -2.18 -45.85 -27.63
C SER A 613 -0.93 -46.74 -27.48
N SER A 614 -0.66 -47.20 -26.26
CA SER A 614 0.34 -48.23 -26.04
C SER A 614 -0.23 -49.57 -26.50
N ASN A 615 0.35 -50.10 -27.58
CA ASN A 615 0.13 -51.45 -28.09
C ASN A 615 0.22 -52.50 -26.98
N GLU A 616 -0.70 -53.47 -27.03
CA GLU A 616 -0.70 -54.69 -26.24
C GLU A 616 0.60 -55.49 -26.49
N GLY A 617 1.46 -55.54 -25.49
CA GLY A 617 2.57 -56.48 -25.38
C GLY A 617 2.20 -57.59 -24.40
N ARG A 618 2.16 -58.83 -24.89
CA ARG A 618 1.87 -60.08 -24.16
C ARG A 618 2.72 -60.18 -22.87
N PRO A 619 2.15 -60.50 -21.69
CA PRO A 619 2.94 -60.65 -20.47
C PRO A 619 3.78 -61.95 -20.52
N PRO A 620 4.99 -61.97 -19.95
CA PRO A 620 5.79 -63.19 -19.84
C PRO A 620 5.19 -64.15 -18.81
N ALA A 621 5.42 -65.45 -19.02
CA ALA A 621 4.88 -66.54 -18.22
C ALA A 621 5.22 -66.43 -16.72
N LYS A 622 4.20 -66.57 -15.87
CA LYS A 622 4.27 -66.49 -14.41
C LYS A 622 5.14 -67.61 -13.83
N ARG A 623 6.12 -67.26 -12.99
CA ARG A 623 6.72 -68.18 -12.01
C ARG A 623 5.76 -68.30 -10.83
N SER A 624 5.54 -69.54 -10.37
CA SER A 624 4.73 -69.87 -9.20
C SER A 624 5.29 -69.17 -7.95
N TYR A 625 4.50 -68.28 -7.39
CA TYR A 625 4.59 -67.81 -6.00
C TYR A 625 3.50 -68.51 -5.18
N SER A 626 3.71 -68.58 -3.87
CA SER A 626 2.75 -69.14 -2.91
C SER A 626 1.43 -68.35 -2.94
N GLU A 627 0.30 -69.02 -2.71
CA GLU A 627 -1.03 -68.38 -2.56
C GLU A 627 -1.01 -67.23 -1.53
N TYR A 628 -0.12 -67.32 -0.54
CA TYR A 628 0.14 -66.27 0.45
C TYR A 628 0.80 -65.00 -0.14
N ASP A 629 1.74 -65.14 -1.07
CA ASP A 629 2.44 -64.00 -1.68
C ASP A 629 1.52 -63.27 -2.67
N ASP A 630 0.68 -64.03 -3.39
CA ASP A 630 -0.37 -63.46 -4.24
C ASP A 630 -1.45 -62.75 -3.40
N TRP A 631 -1.84 -63.32 -2.25
CA TRP A 631 -2.76 -62.67 -1.31
C TRP A 631 -2.15 -61.39 -0.69
N MET A 632 -0.88 -61.44 -0.25
CA MET A 632 -0.15 -60.27 0.27
C MET A 632 0.01 -59.18 -0.79
N ALA A 633 0.30 -59.54 -2.04
CA ALA A 633 0.40 -58.60 -3.14
C ALA A 633 -0.97 -57.98 -3.50
N MET A 634 -2.05 -58.77 -3.45
CA MET A 634 -3.41 -58.27 -3.62
C MET A 634 -3.83 -57.36 -2.46
N ASP A 635 -3.44 -57.67 -1.22
CA ASP A 635 -3.77 -56.86 -0.05
C ASP A 635 -2.95 -55.56 -0.02
N LEU A 636 -1.67 -55.61 -0.40
CA LEU A 636 -0.86 -54.42 -0.69
C LEU A 636 -1.43 -53.59 -1.84
N GLN A 637 -1.92 -54.22 -2.91
CA GLN A 637 -2.60 -53.52 -4.01
C GLN A 637 -3.91 -52.89 -3.54
N ARG A 638 -4.69 -53.55 -2.67
CA ARG A 638 -5.92 -52.97 -2.08
C ARG A 638 -5.60 -51.81 -1.15
N LEU A 639 -4.54 -51.92 -0.34
CA LEU A 639 -4.07 -50.84 0.53
C LEU A 639 -3.54 -49.66 -0.30
N GLN A 640 -2.81 -49.93 -1.38
CA GLN A 640 -2.33 -48.90 -2.31
C GLN A 640 -3.49 -48.26 -3.11
N ALA A 641 -4.48 -49.04 -3.55
CA ALA A 641 -5.70 -48.52 -4.18
C ALA A 641 -6.51 -47.64 -3.22
N ARG A 642 -6.67 -48.05 -1.95
CA ARG A 642 -7.29 -47.22 -0.90
C ARG A 642 -6.48 -45.95 -0.58
N SER A 643 -5.15 -45.98 -0.73
CA SER A 643 -4.31 -44.78 -0.60
C SER A 643 -4.36 -43.86 -1.83
N SER A 644 -4.72 -44.41 -3.00
CA SER A 644 -4.87 -43.72 -4.28
C SER A 644 -6.24 -43.05 -4.47
N GLU A 645 -7.22 -43.34 -3.59
CA GLU A 645 -8.56 -42.73 -3.60
C GLU A 645 -8.63 -41.39 -2.84
N ALA A 646 -7.63 -41.08 -2.00
CA ALA A 646 -7.63 -39.85 -1.21
C ALA A 646 -7.54 -38.61 -2.12
N THR A 647 -8.51 -37.71 -1.99
CA THR A 647 -8.54 -36.44 -2.73
C THR A 647 -7.31 -35.57 -2.43
N GLU A 648 -7.01 -34.58 -3.29
CA GLU A 648 -5.90 -33.64 -3.03
C GLU A 648 -6.06 -32.96 -1.66
N ILE A 649 -7.28 -32.59 -1.29
CA ILE A 649 -7.59 -31.95 -0.01
C ILE A 649 -7.35 -32.90 1.17
N GLU A 650 -7.76 -34.17 1.09
CA GLU A 650 -7.46 -35.15 2.14
C GLU A 650 -5.95 -35.35 2.33
N ARG A 651 -5.19 -35.41 1.23
CA ARG A 651 -3.73 -35.53 1.30
C ARG A 651 -3.10 -34.30 1.94
N TYR A 652 -3.60 -33.10 1.64
CA TYR A 652 -3.14 -31.86 2.25
C TYR A 652 -3.47 -31.78 3.75
N LEU A 653 -4.70 -32.14 4.14
CA LEU A 653 -5.14 -32.12 5.55
C LEU A 653 -4.40 -33.14 6.43
N ARG A 654 -3.79 -34.17 5.84
CA ARG A 654 -2.94 -35.15 6.53
C ARG A 654 -1.49 -34.68 6.74
N LEU A 655 -1.07 -33.56 6.14
CA LEU A 655 0.29 -33.04 6.32
C LEU A 655 0.54 -32.58 7.76
N GLU A 656 1.80 -32.64 8.17
CA GLU A 656 2.25 -32.09 9.45
C GLU A 656 2.36 -30.55 9.39
N LEU A 657 1.21 -29.88 9.42
CA LEU A 657 1.09 -28.43 9.56
C LEU A 657 0.80 -28.07 11.04
N PRO A 658 1.13 -26.86 11.53
CA PRO A 658 1.67 -25.69 10.81
C PRO A 658 3.20 -25.67 10.63
N ILE A 659 3.66 -25.03 9.54
CA ILE A 659 5.07 -24.70 9.27
C ILE A 659 5.33 -23.21 9.60
N PRO A 660 6.09 -22.89 10.66
CA PRO A 660 6.37 -21.49 11.02
C PRO A 660 7.12 -20.72 9.93
N ASP A 661 6.89 -19.39 9.86
CA ASP A 661 7.63 -18.44 9.02
C ASP A 661 7.69 -18.77 7.52
N VAL A 662 6.63 -19.39 6.99
CA VAL A 662 6.51 -19.76 5.58
C VAL A 662 5.68 -18.73 4.79
N ASP A 663 6.18 -18.30 3.64
CA ASP A 663 5.35 -17.58 2.66
C ASP A 663 4.37 -18.57 2.01
N PRO A 664 3.05 -18.38 2.17
CA PRO A 664 2.07 -19.32 1.64
C PRO A 664 2.10 -19.40 0.11
N ILE A 665 2.36 -18.28 -0.59
CA ILE A 665 2.38 -18.26 -2.05
C ILE A 665 3.59 -19.05 -2.54
N GLU A 666 4.79 -18.79 -2.01
CA GLU A 666 6.00 -19.53 -2.40
C GLU A 666 5.85 -21.03 -2.14
N TRP A 667 5.32 -21.41 -0.98
CA TRP A 667 5.08 -22.81 -0.65
C TRP A 667 4.14 -23.50 -1.65
N TRP A 668 3.02 -22.86 -2.02
CA TRP A 668 2.10 -23.44 -3.00
C TRP A 668 2.67 -23.47 -4.41
N LEU A 669 3.57 -22.55 -4.78
CA LEU A 669 4.31 -22.61 -6.05
C LEU A 669 5.23 -23.85 -6.11
N GLU A 670 5.93 -24.15 -5.02
CA GLU A 670 6.82 -25.31 -4.92
C GLU A 670 6.05 -26.64 -4.93
N HIS A 671 4.86 -26.66 -4.33
CA HIS A 671 4.05 -27.88 -4.17
C HIS A 671 3.00 -28.08 -5.28
N LYS A 672 3.03 -27.28 -6.36
CA LYS A 672 2.09 -27.40 -7.51
C LYS A 672 2.03 -28.79 -8.12
N GLN A 673 3.16 -29.51 -8.17
CA GLN A 673 3.18 -30.86 -8.76
C GLN A 673 2.50 -31.89 -7.86
N GLN A 674 2.57 -31.69 -6.54
CA GLN A 674 1.95 -32.60 -5.56
C GLN A 674 0.44 -32.36 -5.46
N PHE A 675 0.04 -31.08 -5.60
CA PHE A 675 -1.34 -30.60 -5.50
C PHE A 675 -1.76 -29.72 -6.70
N PRO A 676 -1.92 -30.28 -7.92
CA PRO A 676 -2.15 -29.49 -9.14
C PRO A 676 -3.44 -28.67 -9.18
N SER A 677 -4.53 -29.16 -8.60
CA SER A 677 -5.81 -28.43 -8.58
C SER A 677 -5.96 -27.59 -7.32
N LEU A 678 -5.53 -28.10 -6.16
CA LEU A 678 -5.64 -27.40 -4.89
C LEU A 678 -4.68 -26.20 -4.81
N SER A 679 -3.48 -26.29 -5.41
CA SER A 679 -2.56 -25.15 -5.50
C SER A 679 -3.14 -23.98 -6.31
N ARG A 680 -3.98 -24.25 -7.33
CA ARG A 680 -4.65 -23.19 -8.10
C ARG A 680 -5.68 -22.46 -7.22
N LEU A 681 -6.49 -23.20 -6.47
CA LEU A 681 -7.42 -22.61 -5.51
C LEU A 681 -6.68 -21.79 -4.45
N ALA A 682 -5.60 -22.34 -3.87
CA ALA A 682 -4.82 -21.65 -2.85
C ALA A 682 -4.23 -20.33 -3.36
N LEU A 683 -3.63 -20.34 -4.56
CA LEU A 683 -3.06 -19.13 -5.17
C LEU A 683 -4.14 -18.10 -5.52
N ASP A 684 -5.32 -18.54 -5.96
CA ASP A 684 -6.46 -17.64 -6.17
C ASP A 684 -6.87 -16.98 -4.85
N LEU A 685 -7.03 -17.76 -3.77
CA LEU A 685 -7.37 -17.23 -2.45
C LEU A 685 -6.35 -16.23 -1.91
N PHE A 686 -5.05 -16.52 -2.05
CA PHE A 686 -3.99 -15.62 -1.59
C PHE A 686 -3.81 -14.39 -2.48
N SER A 687 -4.46 -14.35 -3.64
CA SER A 687 -4.49 -13.15 -4.49
C SER A 687 -5.66 -12.21 -4.18
N ILE A 688 -6.63 -12.63 -3.36
CA ILE A 688 -7.77 -11.81 -2.93
C ILE A 688 -7.31 -10.72 -1.95
N PRO A 689 -7.60 -9.43 -2.23
CA PRO A 689 -7.31 -8.35 -1.30
C PRO A 689 -8.32 -8.35 -0.14
N ALA A 690 -7.84 -8.11 1.07
CA ALA A 690 -8.69 -7.92 2.26
C ALA A 690 -9.54 -6.64 2.20
N MET A 691 -9.10 -5.63 1.44
CA MET A 691 -9.68 -4.30 1.40
C MET A 691 -9.71 -3.71 -0.01
N ALA A 692 -10.75 -2.93 -0.32
CA ALA A 692 -10.82 -2.12 -1.53
C ALA A 692 -10.03 -0.79 -1.44
N ALA A 693 -8.99 -0.73 -0.60
CA ALA A 693 -8.24 0.50 -0.30
C ALA A 693 -7.54 1.12 -1.52
N ASP A 694 -7.28 0.34 -2.57
CA ASP A 694 -6.77 0.84 -3.85
C ASP A 694 -7.73 1.78 -4.56
N CYS A 695 -9.05 1.55 -4.44
CA CYS A 695 -10.06 2.44 -5.01
C CYS A 695 -10.04 3.79 -4.30
N GLU A 696 -9.96 3.80 -2.96
CA GLU A 696 -9.84 5.03 -2.17
C GLU A 696 -8.56 5.82 -2.49
N ARG A 697 -7.44 5.12 -2.69
CA ARG A 697 -6.17 5.73 -3.13
C ARG A 697 -6.32 6.34 -4.52
N ALA A 698 -6.98 5.65 -5.45
CA ALA A 698 -7.27 6.19 -6.78
C ALA A 698 -8.12 7.46 -6.70
N PHE A 699 -9.14 7.51 -5.84
CA PHE A 699 -9.94 8.72 -5.62
C PHE A 699 -9.12 9.87 -5.03
N SER A 700 -8.22 9.58 -4.09
CA SER A 700 -7.35 10.59 -3.49
C SER A 700 -6.41 11.21 -4.52
N LEU A 701 -5.82 10.39 -5.41
CA LEU A 701 -5.01 10.87 -6.53
C LEU A 701 -5.84 11.60 -7.59
N ALA A 702 -7.06 11.14 -7.86
CA ALA A 702 -7.99 11.79 -8.77
C ALA A 702 -8.39 13.19 -8.26
N LYS A 703 -8.56 13.39 -6.95
CA LYS A 703 -8.79 14.71 -6.34
C LYS A 703 -7.63 15.67 -6.59
N LEU A 704 -6.38 15.21 -6.49
CA LEU A 704 -5.20 16.01 -6.81
C LEU A 704 -5.12 16.36 -8.31
N THR A 705 -5.69 15.50 -9.16
CA THR A 705 -5.75 15.72 -10.60
C THR A 705 -6.86 16.71 -10.97
N LEU A 706 -8.04 16.59 -10.35
CA LEU A 706 -9.19 17.48 -10.51
C LEU A 706 -9.09 18.73 -9.62
N THR A 707 -8.06 19.55 -9.89
CA THR A 707 -7.96 20.90 -9.30
C THR A 707 -9.09 21.81 -9.81
N SER A 708 -9.31 22.95 -9.14
CA SER A 708 -10.28 23.98 -9.58
C SER A 708 -10.07 24.45 -11.03
N GLN A 709 -8.83 24.41 -11.53
CA GLN A 709 -8.48 24.76 -12.90
C GLN A 709 -8.74 23.62 -13.92
N ARG A 710 -9.06 22.41 -13.45
CA ARG A 710 -9.24 21.19 -14.26
C ARG A 710 -10.64 20.58 -14.13
N LEU A 711 -11.61 21.31 -13.57
CA LEU A 711 -12.99 20.82 -13.39
C LEU A 711 -13.71 20.55 -14.72
N SER A 712 -13.26 21.17 -15.83
CA SER A 712 -13.77 20.89 -17.17
C SER A 712 -13.22 19.59 -17.79
N MET A 713 -12.51 18.75 -17.02
CA MET A 713 -11.96 17.49 -17.51
C MET A 713 -13.06 16.46 -17.66
N ASP A 714 -13.14 15.84 -18.84
CA ASP A 714 -14.06 14.75 -19.08
C ASP A 714 -13.66 13.50 -18.26
N PRO A 715 -14.62 12.73 -17.73
CA PRO A 715 -14.34 11.51 -16.95
C PRO A 715 -13.44 10.51 -17.67
N GLU A 716 -13.60 10.32 -18.98
CA GLU A 716 -12.73 9.45 -19.78
C GLU A 716 -11.25 9.92 -19.75
N THR A 717 -11.03 11.24 -19.77
CA THR A 717 -9.68 11.80 -19.71
C THR A 717 -9.06 11.62 -18.33
N LEU A 718 -9.88 11.77 -17.28
CA LEU A 718 -9.47 11.49 -15.91
C LEU A 718 -9.11 10.01 -15.73
N GLU A 719 -9.95 9.11 -16.23
CA GLU A 719 -9.71 7.67 -16.21
C GLU A 719 -8.39 7.31 -16.88
N MET A 720 -8.18 7.73 -18.14
CA MET A 720 -6.94 7.43 -18.85
C MET A 720 -5.70 7.94 -18.09
N ALA A 721 -5.78 9.15 -17.52
CA ALA A 721 -4.69 9.72 -16.74
C ALA A 721 -4.43 8.93 -15.45
N GLN A 722 -5.46 8.60 -14.67
CA GLN A 722 -5.29 7.86 -13.41
C GLN A 722 -4.83 6.42 -13.64
N CYS A 723 -5.36 5.74 -14.65
CA CYS A 723 -4.95 4.39 -15.02
C CYS A 723 -3.47 4.38 -15.45
N LEU A 724 -3.04 5.27 -16.36
CA LEU A 724 -1.62 5.38 -16.72
C LEU A 724 -0.75 5.69 -15.50
N LYS A 725 -1.17 6.63 -14.64
CA LYS A 725 -0.44 6.97 -13.41
C LYS A 725 -0.26 5.75 -12.50
N ASN A 726 -1.32 4.98 -12.30
CA ASN A 726 -1.27 3.74 -11.52
C ASN A 726 -0.33 2.72 -12.14
N TRP A 727 -0.42 2.49 -13.46
CA TRP A 727 0.41 1.51 -14.16
C TRP A 727 1.90 1.89 -14.16
N ILE A 728 2.22 3.17 -14.29
CA ILE A 728 3.59 3.69 -14.22
C ILE A 728 4.16 3.53 -12.80
N ARG A 729 3.40 3.91 -11.76
CA ARG A 729 3.85 3.84 -10.36
C ARG A 729 4.00 2.43 -9.82
N ARG A 730 3.34 1.45 -10.43
CA ARG A 730 3.45 0.02 -10.08
C ARG A 730 4.33 -0.77 -11.06
N ASP A 731 5.18 -0.07 -11.82
CA ASP A 731 6.13 -0.62 -12.79
C ASP A 731 5.50 -1.63 -13.78
N ALA A 732 4.22 -1.44 -14.11
CA ALA A 732 3.49 -2.28 -15.05
C ALA A 732 3.84 -1.94 -16.50
N ILE A 733 4.16 -0.68 -16.74
CA ILE A 733 4.50 -0.12 -18.05
C ILE A 733 5.64 0.88 -17.90
N MET A 734 6.41 1.04 -18.97
CA MET A 734 7.30 2.19 -19.13
C MET A 734 6.64 3.22 -20.02
N VAL A 735 6.86 4.50 -19.69
CA VAL A 735 6.45 5.64 -20.52
C VAL A 735 7.71 6.47 -20.79
N GLY A 736 8.13 6.51 -22.06
CA GLY A 736 9.33 7.25 -22.47
C GLY A 736 10.63 6.66 -21.94
N GLY A 737 10.71 5.34 -21.81
CA GLY A 737 11.90 4.63 -21.33
C GLY A 737 12.15 4.71 -19.81
N ILE A 738 11.26 5.34 -19.04
CA ILE A 738 11.43 5.57 -17.60
C ILE A 738 10.50 4.64 -16.79
N PHE A 739 11.07 3.95 -15.80
CA PHE A 739 10.35 3.34 -14.68
C PHE A 739 10.18 4.36 -13.55
N PHE A 740 9.06 4.29 -12.82
CA PHE A 740 8.82 5.23 -11.72
C PHE A 740 9.61 4.85 -10.47
N SER A 741 9.82 3.56 -10.22
CA SER A 741 10.68 3.10 -9.14
C SER A 741 12.16 3.20 -9.53
N PRO A 742 12.98 3.99 -8.82
CA PRO A 742 14.43 4.04 -9.03
C PRO A 742 15.14 2.84 -8.37
N ALA A 743 14.47 1.70 -8.20
CA ALA A 743 15.01 0.47 -7.59
C ALA A 743 16.11 -0.23 -8.42
N ALA A 744 16.87 0.54 -9.19
CA ALA A 744 18.22 0.24 -9.60
C ALA A 744 19.29 1.12 -8.91
N GLY A 745 18.97 1.97 -7.92
CA GLY A 745 20.05 2.72 -7.26
C GLY A 745 19.80 3.68 -6.10
N LEU A 746 18.59 3.91 -5.57
CA LEU A 746 18.42 4.80 -4.41
C LEU A 746 17.40 4.26 -3.42
N SER A 747 17.82 4.09 -2.16
CA SER A 747 17.02 3.60 -1.04
C SER A 747 15.88 4.56 -0.70
N GLU A 748 14.73 4.00 -0.31
CA GLU A 748 13.48 4.68 0.09
C GLU A 748 13.62 5.59 1.33
N GLU A 749 14.79 5.70 1.95
CA GLU A 749 15.04 6.57 3.11
C GLU A 749 15.02 8.07 2.81
N THR A 750 14.89 8.50 1.53
CA THR A 750 15.02 9.92 1.15
C THR A 750 13.71 10.60 0.75
N MET A 751 12.54 9.99 1.01
CA MET A 751 11.23 10.60 0.79
C MET A 751 10.41 10.77 2.08
N LEU A 752 11.06 11.28 3.13
CA LEU A 752 10.39 11.88 4.30
C LEU A 752 10.24 13.39 4.12
#